data_AF-A0A2E9QPS1-F1
#
_entry.id   AF-A0A2E9QPS1-F1
#
_cell.length_a   1.000
_cell.length_b   1.000
_cell.length_c   1.000
_cell.angle_alpha   90.00
_cell.angle_beta   90.00
_cell.angle_gamma   90.00
#
_symmetry.space_group_name_H-M   'P 1'
#
loop_
_entity.id
_entity.type
_entity.pdbx_description
1 polymer ?
#
loop_
_entity_poly.entity_id
_entity_poly.type
_entity_poly.pdbx_seq_one_letter_code
_entity_poly.pdbx_strand_id
1 'polypeptide(L)'
;MTQQPEQDRRLGLLNSLLSTPHRKIEPLWGLHQKLSVADPLFYMHLAVWYHKHGEVRDHKELFISALCLSQFDGHRDVGLALLWKLPPYQISRLVDLIKGKVIRNKEALDPEWLEAFTPEEIEELSTQRTGLGKNIPRSMRTEIRRYLHNHESKPKRFEHLAVQQRKALKRLYAGLRIQPGELAQKLLFAEEPPPDTLPGKIRMLGRATKTSDKVKILEQHRIPYRIASTLISRYEFGHVAIPLIRSMTPQEVINNLGNLRARKCFQRKNVEELVLKKIQEAQKDRRVSTFKAQKALDQIKMDSMEMERERSITIVEALQEVTEERLLDKGTIQRSTALLIDKSSSMSVAIEVGQRLGSMIAHLCTRGLLVYAFDTMPYPIQPPESDMLEDWRQAFRGLQPNGMTSIGAPIQWMRRQKQRVEQIIIVTDGEENTAPYFVDEFKKYQEELSMYPTVIVVKLRSERELLESRCQRAGIPIDIYKFSGDYYSLPNLIPILTRPSRLDLLMEIMETKLPKRPDPKKPLPPPPALIEEKMRTPTLEFKGTAKLFDSTQGGRHKPIFKGYQAQFKTHDSRVTGQLVWMDEEMGFPDNVPFQCHIQLERPLSLCEEDEITIEEGKQNIGTIKVSEVMGFADTIK
;
A
#
# COMPACT_ATOMS: atom_id res chain seq x y z
N MET A 1 25.76 22.74 -27.16
CA MET A 1 25.02 21.76 -26.34
C MET A 1 25.52 20.38 -26.72
N THR A 2 26.43 19.81 -25.93
CA THR A 2 26.93 18.45 -26.17
C THR A 2 25.79 17.44 -25.95
N GLN A 3 25.48 16.64 -26.97
CA GLN A 3 24.48 15.59 -26.88
C GLN A 3 25.01 14.51 -25.92
N GLN A 4 24.51 14.48 -24.68
CA GLN A 4 24.72 13.32 -23.80
C GLN A 4 24.15 12.06 -24.47
N PRO A 5 24.89 10.93 -24.44
CA PRO A 5 24.42 9.63 -24.91
C PRO A 5 23.06 9.24 -24.34
N GLU A 6 22.26 8.52 -25.10
CA GLU A 6 20.90 8.09 -24.71
C GLU A 6 20.91 7.20 -23.45
N GLN A 7 21.94 6.37 -23.29
CA GLN A 7 22.19 5.59 -22.06
C GLN A 7 22.41 6.50 -20.84
N ASP A 8 23.19 7.56 -20.95
CA ASP A 8 23.48 8.48 -19.84
C ASP A 8 22.22 9.21 -19.34
N ARG A 9 21.27 9.50 -20.23
CA ARG A 9 19.99 10.14 -19.87
C ARG A 9 19.06 9.20 -19.11
N ARG A 10 18.94 7.95 -19.55
CA ARG A 10 18.16 6.90 -18.85
C ARG A 10 18.76 6.62 -17.48
N LEU A 11 20.09 6.61 -17.36
CA LEU A 11 20.83 6.45 -16.10
C LEU A 11 20.61 7.63 -15.15
N GLY A 12 20.67 8.87 -15.64
CA GLY A 12 20.38 10.06 -14.83
C GLY A 12 18.99 10.03 -14.21
N LEU A 13 17.99 9.50 -14.94
CA LEU A 13 16.64 9.29 -14.42
C LEU A 13 16.59 8.19 -13.36
N LEU A 14 17.15 7.01 -13.62
CA LEU A 14 17.17 5.90 -12.65
C LEU A 14 17.85 6.33 -11.35
N ASN A 15 18.94 7.09 -11.43
CA ASN A 15 19.62 7.65 -10.26
C ASN A 15 18.76 8.71 -9.54
N SER A 16 18.03 9.55 -10.28
CA SER A 16 17.10 10.51 -9.67
C SER A 16 15.95 9.83 -8.91
N LEU A 17 15.52 8.64 -9.35
CA LEU A 17 14.49 7.84 -8.68
C LEU A 17 14.95 7.25 -7.34
N LEU A 18 16.26 7.22 -7.11
CA LEU A 18 16.92 6.77 -5.88
C LEU A 18 17.22 7.92 -4.91
N SER A 19 17.16 9.17 -5.37
CA SER A 19 17.40 10.35 -4.55
C SER A 19 16.15 11.24 -4.50
N THR A 20 15.43 11.26 -3.38
CA THR A 20 14.43 12.31 -3.15
C THR A 20 14.80 13.18 -1.96
N PRO A 21 15.07 14.48 -2.16
CA PRO A 21 14.99 15.45 -1.08
C PRO A 21 13.53 15.54 -0.64
N HIS A 22 13.27 15.26 0.63
CA HIS A 22 11.93 15.31 1.20
C HIS A 22 11.25 16.66 0.90
N ARG A 23 10.08 16.61 0.25
CA ARG A 23 9.10 17.72 0.13
C ARG A 23 9.41 18.86 -0.87
N LYS A 24 10.38 18.73 -1.80
CA LYS A 24 10.59 19.71 -2.89
C LYS A 24 10.26 19.08 -4.25
N ILE A 25 9.07 19.35 -4.77
CA ILE A 25 8.52 18.69 -5.97
C ILE A 25 8.90 19.43 -7.26
N GLU A 26 9.12 20.74 -7.16
CA GLU A 26 9.35 21.65 -8.28
C GLU A 26 10.61 21.29 -9.09
N PRO A 27 11.78 20.98 -8.48
CA PRO A 27 12.96 20.58 -9.24
C PRO A 27 12.78 19.24 -9.97
N LEU A 28 12.04 18.31 -9.36
CA LEU A 28 11.77 16.99 -9.91
C LEU A 28 10.83 17.06 -11.12
N TRP A 29 9.85 17.96 -11.09
CA TRP A 29 8.92 18.13 -12.20
C TRP A 29 9.63 18.46 -13.52
N GLY A 30 10.61 19.38 -13.50
CA GLY A 30 11.38 19.76 -14.68
C GLY A 30 12.13 18.57 -15.31
N LEU A 31 12.64 17.66 -14.47
CA LEU A 31 13.29 16.43 -14.92
C LEU A 31 12.29 15.49 -15.60
N HIS A 32 11.16 15.21 -14.95
CA HIS A 32 10.11 14.36 -15.50
C HIS A 32 9.57 14.88 -16.84
N GLN A 33 9.41 16.20 -17.00
CA GLN A 33 8.99 16.79 -18.27
C GLN A 33 10.00 16.57 -19.39
N LYS A 34 11.27 16.92 -19.15
CA LYS A 34 12.34 16.77 -20.15
C LYS A 34 12.43 15.33 -20.67
N LEU A 35 12.33 14.36 -19.77
CA LEU A 35 12.45 12.95 -20.11
C LEU A 35 11.22 12.41 -20.81
N SER A 36 10.02 12.83 -20.41
CA SER A 36 8.78 12.46 -21.10
C SER A 36 8.76 12.89 -22.57
N VAL A 37 9.54 13.92 -22.93
CA VAL A 37 9.71 14.41 -24.30
C VAL A 37 10.91 13.75 -24.99
N ALA A 38 12.01 13.56 -24.27
CA ALA A 38 13.24 13.01 -24.83
C ALA A 38 13.14 11.52 -25.19
N ASP A 39 12.44 10.72 -24.38
CA ASP A 39 12.25 9.28 -24.62
C ASP A 39 10.86 8.83 -24.13
N PRO A 40 9.80 9.11 -24.91
CA PRO A 40 8.42 8.87 -24.49
C PRO A 40 8.11 7.38 -24.28
N LEU A 41 8.63 6.51 -25.16
CA LEU A 41 8.39 5.06 -25.07
C LEU A 41 9.02 4.47 -23.81
N PHE A 42 10.27 4.80 -23.50
CA PHE A 42 10.86 4.34 -22.25
C PHE A 42 10.14 4.93 -21.04
N TYR A 43 9.76 6.22 -21.10
CA TYR A 43 9.13 6.91 -19.98
C TYR A 43 7.78 6.30 -19.56
N MET A 44 6.92 5.92 -20.50
CA MET A 44 5.65 5.27 -20.20
C MET A 44 5.84 3.89 -19.56
N HIS A 45 6.81 3.10 -20.06
CA HIS A 45 7.16 1.79 -19.51
C HIS A 45 7.74 1.92 -18.11
N LEU A 46 8.66 2.86 -17.93
CA LEU A 46 9.25 3.18 -16.63
C LEU A 46 8.20 3.65 -15.63
N ALA A 47 7.24 4.49 -16.02
CA ALA A 47 6.17 4.91 -15.13
C ALA A 47 5.34 3.73 -14.61
N VAL A 48 5.04 2.75 -15.47
CA VAL A 48 4.28 1.54 -15.09
C VAL A 48 5.14 0.62 -14.22
N TRP A 49 6.40 0.43 -14.58
CA TRP A 49 7.35 -0.34 -13.81
C TRP A 49 7.55 0.26 -12.41
N TYR A 50 7.75 1.57 -12.34
CA TYR A 50 7.94 2.31 -11.09
C TYR A 50 6.68 2.32 -10.23
N HIS A 51 5.49 2.34 -10.82
CA HIS A 51 4.25 2.20 -10.07
C HIS A 51 4.20 0.87 -9.29
N LYS A 52 4.72 -0.22 -9.88
CA LYS A 52 4.78 -1.56 -9.28
C LYS A 52 5.93 -1.72 -8.29
N HIS A 53 7.14 -1.30 -8.66
CA HIS A 53 8.38 -1.58 -7.91
C HIS A 53 8.91 -0.40 -7.10
N GLY A 54 8.54 0.82 -7.46
CA GLY A 54 9.02 2.03 -6.79
C GLY A 54 8.43 2.20 -5.41
N GLU A 55 9.23 2.66 -4.46
CA GLU A 55 8.81 2.92 -3.08
C GLU A 55 8.52 4.41 -2.82
N VAL A 56 9.19 5.32 -3.54
CA VAL A 56 9.02 6.76 -3.32
C VAL A 56 7.70 7.25 -3.90
N ARG A 57 6.86 7.82 -3.05
CA ARG A 57 5.50 8.26 -3.41
C ARG A 57 5.51 9.42 -4.40
N ASP A 58 6.35 10.42 -4.20
CA ASP A 58 6.33 11.67 -4.96
C ASP A 58 6.61 11.40 -6.46
N HIS A 59 7.52 10.48 -6.78
CA HIS A 59 7.76 10.04 -8.15
C HIS A 59 6.54 9.35 -8.78
N LYS A 60 5.78 8.55 -8.03
CA LYS A 60 4.54 7.94 -8.56
C LYS A 60 3.53 9.03 -8.96
N GLU A 61 3.39 10.05 -8.13
CA GLU A 61 2.50 11.19 -8.40
C GLU A 61 3.00 12.02 -9.61
N LEU A 62 4.31 12.23 -9.73
CA LEU A 62 4.93 12.96 -10.85
C LEU A 62 4.83 12.22 -12.18
N PHE A 63 5.09 10.90 -12.22
CA PHE A 63 4.93 10.10 -13.44
C PHE A 63 3.49 10.17 -13.97
N ILE A 64 2.51 9.98 -13.10
CA ILE A 64 1.10 10.00 -13.52
C ILE A 64 0.70 11.41 -13.97
N SER A 65 1.19 12.46 -13.29
CA SER A 65 0.95 13.85 -13.70
C SER A 65 1.55 14.16 -15.07
N ALA A 66 2.81 13.76 -15.29
CA ALA A 66 3.51 13.97 -16.55
C ALA A 66 2.82 13.24 -17.71
N LEU A 67 2.43 11.98 -17.51
CA LEU A 67 1.69 11.20 -18.51
C LEU A 67 0.32 11.82 -18.83
N CYS A 68 -0.44 12.24 -17.81
CA CYS A 68 -1.76 12.86 -18.00
C CYS A 68 -1.68 14.20 -18.74
N LEU A 69 -0.61 14.98 -18.49
CA LEU A 69 -0.37 16.29 -19.10
C LEU A 69 0.40 16.23 -20.41
N SER A 70 0.92 15.07 -20.81
CA SER A 70 1.71 14.90 -22.02
C SER A 70 0.86 15.11 -23.29
N GLN A 71 1.53 15.51 -24.37
CA GLN A 71 0.98 15.63 -25.71
C GLN A 71 1.28 14.39 -26.57
N PHE A 72 2.19 13.51 -26.14
CA PHE A 72 2.51 12.27 -26.85
C PHE A 72 1.33 11.30 -26.83
N ASP A 73 1.08 10.63 -27.96
CA ASP A 73 -0.03 9.70 -28.08
C ASP A 73 0.17 8.45 -27.21
N GLY A 74 -0.88 7.92 -26.61
CA GLY A 74 -0.81 6.79 -25.68
C GLY A 74 -0.34 7.12 -24.24
N HIS A 75 0.46 8.17 -24.01
CA HIS A 75 0.86 8.57 -22.65
C HIS A 75 -0.34 8.83 -21.75
N ARG A 76 -1.32 9.57 -22.26
CA ARG A 76 -2.50 9.98 -21.50
C ARG A 76 -3.33 8.76 -21.08
N ASP A 77 -3.48 7.76 -21.94
CA ASP A 77 -4.25 6.57 -21.60
C ASP A 77 -3.54 5.71 -20.56
N VAL A 78 -2.21 5.57 -20.63
CA VAL A 78 -1.42 4.90 -19.59
C VAL A 78 -1.50 5.66 -18.27
N GLY A 79 -1.34 6.99 -18.29
CA GLY A 79 -1.46 7.82 -17.09
C GLY A 79 -2.83 7.69 -16.41
N LEU A 80 -3.91 7.73 -17.19
CA LEU A 80 -5.28 7.55 -16.70
C LEU A 80 -5.55 6.13 -16.21
N ALA A 81 -4.97 5.11 -16.84
CA ALA A 81 -5.06 3.73 -16.37
C ALA A 81 -4.30 3.52 -15.04
N LEU A 82 -3.15 4.19 -14.86
CA LEU A 82 -2.41 4.19 -13.59
C LEU A 82 -3.16 4.97 -12.49
N LEU A 83 -3.85 6.06 -12.84
CA LEU A 83 -4.68 6.83 -11.91
C LEU A 83 -5.74 5.95 -11.23
N TRP A 84 -6.36 5.02 -11.95
CA TRP A 84 -7.34 4.08 -11.41
C TRP A 84 -6.79 3.13 -10.34
N LYS A 85 -5.48 2.91 -10.32
CA LYS A 85 -4.82 2.07 -9.31
C LYS A 85 -4.53 2.83 -8.01
N LEU A 86 -4.69 4.16 -8.02
CA LEU A 86 -4.43 4.99 -6.85
C LEU A 86 -5.64 5.02 -5.89
N PRO A 87 -5.41 5.12 -4.57
CA PRO A 87 -6.44 5.45 -3.60
C PRO A 87 -6.87 6.93 -3.70
N PRO A 88 -8.09 7.30 -3.22
CA PRO A 88 -8.63 8.65 -3.40
C PRO A 88 -7.73 9.78 -2.88
N TYR A 89 -7.03 9.58 -1.76
CA TYR A 89 -6.11 10.57 -1.21
C TYR A 89 -4.92 10.86 -2.12
N GLN A 90 -4.41 9.87 -2.86
CA GLN A 90 -3.34 10.07 -3.84
C GLN A 90 -3.86 10.78 -5.08
N ILE A 91 -5.07 10.44 -5.53
CA ILE A 91 -5.72 11.17 -6.63
C ILE A 91 -5.98 12.63 -6.25
N SER A 92 -6.41 12.90 -5.01
CA SER A 92 -6.59 14.27 -4.50
C SER A 92 -5.27 15.03 -4.50
N ARG A 93 -4.16 14.40 -4.11
CA ARG A 93 -2.83 15.02 -4.17
C ARG A 93 -2.37 15.28 -5.59
N LEU A 94 -2.60 14.35 -6.50
CA LEU A 94 -2.34 14.52 -7.93
C LEU A 94 -3.10 15.71 -8.50
N VAL A 95 -4.37 15.85 -8.12
CA VAL A 95 -5.23 17.00 -8.48
C VAL A 95 -4.69 18.30 -7.90
N ASP A 96 -4.28 18.30 -6.62
CA ASP A 96 -3.70 19.46 -5.96
C ASP A 96 -2.32 19.83 -6.54
N LEU A 97 -1.52 18.83 -6.94
CA LEU A 97 -0.23 19.01 -7.61
C LEU A 97 -0.43 19.68 -8.98
N ILE A 98 -1.39 19.22 -9.79
CA ILE A 98 -1.64 19.79 -11.12
C ILE A 98 -2.26 21.18 -10.99
N LYS A 99 -3.37 21.32 -10.25
CA LYS A 99 -4.14 22.57 -10.14
C LYS A 99 -3.42 23.63 -9.29
N GLY A 100 -2.56 23.19 -8.40
CA GLY A 100 -2.03 24.00 -7.32
C GLY A 100 -2.96 24.01 -6.10
N LYS A 101 -2.36 24.20 -4.92
CA LYS A 101 -3.04 24.39 -3.65
C LYS A 101 -2.49 25.61 -2.93
N VAL A 102 -3.40 26.32 -2.28
CA VAL A 102 -3.08 27.40 -1.35
C VAL A 102 -2.89 26.78 0.04
N ILE A 103 -1.68 26.88 0.58
CA ILE A 103 -1.34 26.47 1.94
C ILE A 103 -1.26 27.73 2.79
N ARG A 104 -2.02 27.76 3.88
CA ARG A 104 -1.96 28.82 4.88
C ARG A 104 -1.10 28.32 6.03
N ASN A 105 0.03 28.94 6.28
CA ASN A 105 0.94 28.58 7.35
C ASN A 105 1.02 29.70 8.38
N LYS A 106 0.03 29.75 9.28
CA LYS A 106 -0.02 30.77 10.34
C LYS A 106 1.04 30.55 11.43
N GLU A 107 1.56 29.33 11.57
CA GLU A 107 2.51 28.93 12.62
C GLU A 107 3.98 29.28 12.28
N ALA A 108 4.26 29.71 11.04
CA ALA A 108 5.62 30.03 10.58
C ALA A 108 5.98 31.52 10.75
N LEU A 109 5.06 32.34 11.28
CA LEU A 109 5.24 33.78 11.46
C LEU A 109 5.37 34.07 12.96
N ASP A 110 6.42 34.80 13.34
CA ASP A 110 6.70 35.18 14.72
C ASP A 110 5.60 36.11 15.26
N PRO A 111 4.94 35.79 16.39
CA PRO A 111 3.84 36.60 16.94
C PRO A 111 4.20 38.06 17.17
N GLU A 112 5.43 38.37 17.61
CA GLU A 112 5.89 39.76 17.84
C GLU A 112 6.06 40.54 16.52
N TRP A 113 6.39 39.83 15.44
CA TRP A 113 6.55 40.42 14.10
C TRP A 113 5.21 40.71 13.42
N LEU A 114 4.13 40.02 13.82
CA LEU A 114 2.80 40.15 13.23
C LEU A 114 2.03 41.41 13.69
N GLU A 115 2.39 42.03 14.82
CA GLU A 115 1.72 43.23 15.33
C GLU A 115 1.86 44.45 14.39
N ALA A 116 2.87 44.42 13.51
CA ALA A 116 3.15 45.47 12.53
C ALA A 116 2.34 45.34 11.21
N PHE A 117 1.58 44.26 11.02
CA PHE A 117 0.85 43.98 9.77
C PHE A 117 -0.66 43.92 9.99
N THR A 118 -1.41 44.33 8.98
CA THR A 118 -2.87 44.20 8.97
C THR A 118 -3.30 42.73 8.82
N PRO A 119 -4.51 42.34 9.25
CA PRO A 119 -5.02 40.97 9.08
C PRO A 119 -4.99 40.46 7.63
N GLU A 120 -5.14 41.35 6.66
CA GLU A 120 -5.10 41.06 5.21
C GLU A 120 -3.65 40.78 4.74
N GLU A 121 -2.68 41.58 5.19
CA GLU A 121 -1.25 41.36 4.90
C GLU A 121 -0.73 40.09 5.56
N ILE A 122 -1.17 39.78 6.78
CA ILE A 122 -0.86 38.50 7.46
C ILE A 122 -1.47 37.32 6.68
N GLU A 123 -2.66 37.48 6.11
CA GLU A 123 -3.28 36.46 5.27
C GLU A 123 -2.49 36.23 3.98
N GLU A 124 -1.96 37.29 3.37
CA GLU A 124 -1.10 37.19 2.18
C GLU A 124 0.26 36.56 2.49
N LEU A 125 0.94 37.03 3.55
CA LEU A 125 2.26 36.52 3.99
C LEU A 125 2.21 35.06 4.46
N SER A 126 1.11 34.65 5.09
CA SER A 126 0.90 33.25 5.51
C SER A 126 0.48 32.34 4.35
N THR A 127 0.20 32.88 3.17
CA THR A 127 -0.33 32.15 2.03
C THR A 127 0.77 31.74 1.04
N GLN A 128 1.11 30.45 1.03
CA GLN A 128 2.00 29.87 0.03
C GLN A 128 1.20 29.09 -1.02
N ARG A 129 1.37 29.44 -2.30
CA ARG A 129 0.84 28.65 -3.42
C ARG A 129 1.85 27.57 -3.80
N THR A 130 1.43 26.31 -3.75
CA THR A 130 2.24 25.15 -4.13
C THR A 130 1.60 24.40 -5.30
N GLY A 131 2.41 23.70 -6.11
CA GLY A 131 1.94 22.93 -7.28
C GLY A 131 2.15 23.62 -8.63
N LEU A 132 1.71 22.96 -9.70
CA LEU A 132 2.04 23.30 -11.10
C LEU A 132 1.19 24.43 -11.70
N GLY A 133 0.07 24.80 -11.07
CA GLY A 133 -0.82 25.85 -11.55
C GLY A 133 -1.49 25.57 -12.92
N LYS A 134 -1.61 24.30 -13.31
CA LYS A 134 -2.17 23.87 -14.59
C LYS A 134 -3.64 23.46 -14.47
N ASN A 135 -4.39 23.63 -15.56
CA ASN A 135 -5.75 23.13 -15.64
C ASN A 135 -5.78 21.61 -15.76
N ILE A 136 -6.77 21.00 -15.11
CA ILE A 136 -6.97 19.55 -15.14
C ILE A 136 -7.57 19.17 -16.49
N PRO A 137 -6.96 18.24 -17.25
CA PRO A 137 -7.49 17.80 -18.53
C PRO A 137 -8.92 17.26 -18.41
N ARG A 138 -9.77 17.54 -19.40
CA ARG A 138 -11.16 17.03 -19.45
C ARG A 138 -11.21 15.50 -19.34
N SER A 139 -10.30 14.81 -20.01
CA SER A 139 -10.15 13.35 -19.94
C SER A 139 -9.91 12.86 -18.50
N MET A 140 -9.04 13.53 -17.75
CA MET A 140 -8.74 13.23 -16.35
C MET A 140 -9.94 13.48 -15.45
N ARG A 141 -10.64 14.60 -15.63
CA ARG A 141 -11.88 14.88 -14.89
C ARG A 141 -12.95 13.82 -15.14
N THR A 142 -13.15 13.41 -16.39
CA THR A 142 -14.08 12.34 -16.77
C THR A 142 -13.70 11.01 -16.11
N GLU A 143 -12.40 10.70 -16.09
CA GLU A 143 -11.92 9.45 -15.51
C GLU A 143 -12.04 9.42 -13.98
N ILE A 144 -11.73 10.53 -13.31
CA ILE A 144 -11.94 10.67 -11.86
C ILE A 144 -13.44 10.55 -11.52
N ARG A 145 -14.33 11.09 -12.35
CA ARG A 145 -15.77 10.91 -12.17
C ARG A 145 -16.18 9.44 -12.23
N ARG A 146 -15.73 8.70 -13.26
CA ARG A 146 -16.00 7.25 -13.36
C ARG A 146 -15.45 6.48 -12.17
N TYR A 147 -14.23 6.82 -11.75
CA TYR A 147 -13.59 6.24 -10.58
C TYR A 147 -14.45 6.42 -9.32
N LEU A 148 -14.88 7.65 -9.05
CA LEU A 148 -15.72 7.97 -7.87
C LEU A 148 -17.06 7.23 -7.91
N HIS A 149 -17.76 7.24 -9.04
CA HIS A 149 -19.04 6.55 -9.19
C HIS A 149 -18.90 5.02 -9.09
N ASN A 150 -17.82 4.43 -9.58
CA ASN A 150 -17.52 2.99 -9.40
C ASN A 150 -17.17 2.63 -7.94
N HIS A 151 -16.66 3.58 -7.16
CA HIS A 151 -16.49 3.40 -5.73
C HIS A 151 -17.83 3.49 -5.00
N GLU A 152 -18.66 4.49 -5.32
CA GLU A 152 -20.02 4.65 -4.78
C GLU A 152 -20.92 3.45 -5.08
N SER A 153 -20.78 2.82 -6.25
CA SER A 153 -21.55 1.62 -6.62
C SER A 153 -21.21 0.39 -5.75
N LYS A 154 -20.28 0.51 -4.80
CA LYS A 154 -19.91 -0.53 -3.84
C LYS A 154 -20.10 0.03 -2.43
N PRO A 155 -21.35 0.10 -1.91
CA PRO A 155 -21.70 0.85 -0.70
C PRO A 155 -20.78 0.56 0.49
N LYS A 156 -20.61 -0.72 0.85
CA LYS A 156 -19.75 -1.14 1.96
C LYS A 156 -18.31 -0.66 1.82
N ARG A 157 -17.73 -0.71 0.61
CA ARG A 157 -16.35 -0.22 0.37
C ARG A 157 -16.28 1.30 0.40
N PHE A 158 -17.30 1.97 -0.12
CA PHE A 158 -17.40 3.42 -0.12
C PHE A 158 -17.51 3.99 1.29
N GLU A 159 -18.29 3.36 2.16
CA GLU A 159 -18.41 3.76 3.57
C GLU A 159 -17.05 3.77 4.29
N HIS A 160 -16.25 2.71 4.13
CA HIS A 160 -14.90 2.64 4.70
C HIS A 160 -13.99 3.75 4.16
N LEU A 161 -14.06 4.01 2.85
CA LEU A 161 -13.32 5.11 2.21
C LEU A 161 -13.78 6.48 2.71
N ALA A 162 -15.08 6.68 2.90
CA ALA A 162 -15.67 7.92 3.39
C ALA A 162 -15.20 8.24 4.81
N VAL A 163 -15.01 7.23 5.66
CA VAL A 163 -14.45 7.43 7.01
C VAL A 163 -12.96 7.74 6.95
N GLN A 164 -12.19 6.94 6.21
CA GLN A 164 -10.72 7.07 6.20
C GLN A 164 -10.22 8.30 5.43
N GLN A 165 -10.92 8.70 4.36
CA GLN A 165 -10.44 9.66 3.38
C GLN A 165 -11.48 10.75 3.05
N ARG A 166 -12.34 11.11 4.03
CA ARG A 166 -13.40 12.13 3.91
C ARG A 166 -12.93 13.40 3.21
N LYS A 167 -11.80 13.98 3.65
CA LYS A 167 -11.24 15.23 3.11
C LYS A 167 -10.86 15.10 1.63
N ALA A 168 -10.24 14.00 1.24
CA ALA A 168 -9.83 13.74 -0.13
C ALA A 168 -11.05 13.55 -1.05
N LEU A 169 -12.05 12.78 -0.61
CA LEU A 169 -13.28 12.58 -1.38
C LEU A 169 -14.03 13.92 -1.57
N LYS A 170 -14.26 14.69 -0.49
CA LYS A 170 -14.84 16.04 -0.59
C LYS A 170 -14.06 16.92 -1.57
N ARG A 171 -12.73 16.88 -1.50
CA ARG A 171 -11.85 17.64 -2.39
C ARG A 171 -12.01 17.23 -3.85
N LEU A 172 -12.14 15.94 -4.15
CA LEU A 172 -12.34 15.45 -5.51
C LEU A 172 -13.73 15.84 -6.07
N TYR A 173 -14.81 15.60 -5.32
CA TYR A 173 -16.17 15.97 -5.75
C TYR A 173 -16.31 17.49 -5.93
N ALA A 174 -16.00 18.27 -4.88
CA ALA A 174 -16.19 19.71 -4.91
C ALA A 174 -15.15 20.40 -5.81
N GLY A 175 -13.88 20.01 -5.71
CA GLY A 175 -12.78 20.63 -6.45
C GLY A 175 -12.84 20.43 -7.96
N LEU A 176 -13.45 19.33 -8.40
CA LEU A 176 -13.69 19.01 -9.82
C LEU A 176 -15.14 19.24 -10.25
N ARG A 177 -16.01 19.76 -9.38
CA ARG A 177 -17.45 19.94 -9.66
C ARG A 177 -18.06 18.66 -10.25
N ILE A 178 -17.92 17.55 -9.55
CA ILE A 178 -18.51 16.25 -9.89
C ILE A 178 -19.73 16.04 -8.99
N GLN A 179 -20.87 15.70 -9.59
CA GLN A 179 -22.09 15.41 -8.85
C GLN A 179 -21.95 14.08 -8.08
N PRO A 180 -22.07 14.11 -6.74
CA PRO A 180 -22.08 12.89 -5.93
C PRO A 180 -23.40 12.13 -6.14
N GLY A 181 -23.38 10.80 -5.98
CA GLY A 181 -24.60 10.02 -5.81
C GLY A 181 -25.21 10.20 -4.42
N GLU A 182 -26.33 9.54 -4.18
CA GLU A 182 -27.15 9.79 -2.99
C GLU A 182 -26.42 9.41 -1.69
N LEU A 183 -25.74 8.26 -1.69
CA LEU A 183 -24.93 7.81 -0.56
C LEU A 183 -23.77 8.78 -0.29
N ALA A 184 -23.04 9.21 -1.32
CA ALA A 184 -21.95 10.18 -1.17
C ALA A 184 -22.44 11.54 -0.67
N GLN A 185 -23.61 11.99 -1.12
CA GLN A 185 -24.24 13.21 -0.66
C GLN A 185 -24.55 13.13 0.84
N LYS A 186 -25.25 12.07 1.29
CA LYS A 186 -25.61 11.85 2.70
C LYS A 186 -24.36 11.71 3.59
N LEU A 187 -23.40 10.88 3.18
CA LEU A 187 -22.20 10.61 3.97
C LEU A 187 -21.24 11.79 4.04
N LEU A 188 -20.96 12.46 2.91
CA LEU A 188 -19.91 13.48 2.84
C LEU A 188 -20.47 14.89 3.08
N PHE A 189 -21.57 15.27 2.44
CA PHE A 189 -21.98 16.67 2.37
C PHE A 189 -23.11 17.03 3.34
N ALA A 190 -24.15 16.19 3.46
CA ALA A 190 -25.30 16.46 4.34
C ALA A 190 -25.04 16.12 5.82
N GLU A 191 -24.01 15.31 6.12
CA GLU A 191 -23.65 14.90 7.48
C GLU A 191 -24.72 14.10 8.23
N GLU A 192 -25.57 13.42 7.46
CA GLU A 192 -26.64 12.52 7.89
C GLU A 192 -26.34 11.09 7.42
N PRO A 193 -25.38 10.40 8.05
CA PRO A 193 -25.09 9.01 7.69
C PRO A 193 -26.26 8.10 8.08
N PRO A 194 -26.73 7.23 7.18
CA PRO A 194 -27.75 6.24 7.53
C PRO A 194 -27.24 5.31 8.66
N PRO A 195 -28.10 4.88 9.59
CA PRO A 195 -27.69 4.18 10.82
C PRO A 195 -26.94 2.87 10.54
N ASP A 196 -27.31 2.14 9.48
CA ASP A 196 -26.70 0.87 9.12
C ASP A 196 -25.31 0.99 8.49
N THR A 197 -24.92 2.20 8.08
CA THR A 197 -23.61 2.47 7.50
C THR A 197 -22.52 2.51 8.57
N LEU A 198 -21.26 2.26 8.20
CA LEU A 198 -20.12 2.38 9.11
C LEU A 198 -20.05 3.77 9.80
N PRO A 199 -20.21 4.92 9.09
CA PRO A 199 -20.33 6.22 9.75
C PRO A 199 -21.49 6.33 10.75
N GLY A 200 -22.64 5.71 10.45
CA GLY A 200 -23.76 5.61 11.38
C GLY A 200 -23.39 4.85 12.67
N LYS A 201 -22.75 3.69 12.52
CA LYS A 201 -22.22 2.87 13.62
C LYS A 201 -21.16 3.60 14.45
N ILE A 202 -20.29 4.38 13.82
CA ILE A 202 -19.31 5.23 14.52
C ILE A 202 -20.02 6.31 15.35
N ARG A 203 -21.09 6.92 14.81
CA ARG A 203 -21.91 7.88 15.55
C ARG A 203 -22.61 7.22 16.74
N MET A 204 -23.04 5.96 16.63
CA MET A 204 -23.57 5.17 17.75
C MET A 204 -22.51 4.95 18.84
N LEU A 205 -21.28 4.53 18.46
CA LEU A 205 -20.18 4.34 19.41
C LEU A 205 -19.85 5.64 20.17
N GLY A 206 -19.83 6.78 19.47
CA GLY A 206 -19.56 8.08 20.08
C GLY A 206 -20.66 8.58 21.03
N ARG A 207 -21.91 8.09 20.87
CA ARG A 207 -23.04 8.42 21.76
C ARG A 207 -23.17 7.47 22.96
N ALA A 208 -22.55 6.30 22.92
CA ALA A 208 -22.62 5.33 24.00
C ALA A 208 -21.86 5.83 25.24
N THR A 209 -22.54 5.87 26.39
CA THR A 209 -21.95 6.30 27.66
C THR A 209 -21.40 5.15 28.50
N LYS A 210 -21.99 3.95 28.40
CA LYS A 210 -21.57 2.77 29.17
C LYS A 210 -20.49 1.96 28.43
N THR A 211 -19.47 1.52 29.18
CA THR A 211 -18.38 0.67 28.66
C THR A 211 -18.88 -0.66 28.12
N SER A 212 -19.90 -1.26 28.73
CA SER A 212 -20.53 -2.51 28.26
C SER A 212 -21.13 -2.37 26.86
N ASP A 213 -21.75 -1.23 26.58
CA ASP A 213 -22.43 -0.99 25.31
C ASP A 213 -21.41 -0.70 24.22
N LYS A 214 -20.32 0.01 24.56
CA LYS A 214 -19.16 0.18 23.67
C LYS A 214 -18.54 -1.16 23.27
N VAL A 215 -18.39 -2.12 24.21
CA VAL A 215 -17.89 -3.47 23.90
C VAL A 215 -18.82 -4.19 22.92
N LYS A 216 -20.13 -4.21 23.18
CA LYS A 216 -21.13 -4.83 22.28
C LYS A 216 -21.08 -4.23 20.87
N ILE A 217 -21.03 -2.90 20.77
CA ILE A 217 -20.95 -2.18 19.49
C ILE A 217 -19.67 -2.57 18.73
N LEU A 218 -18.52 -2.65 19.40
CA LEU A 218 -17.25 -3.03 18.77
C LEU A 218 -17.23 -4.49 18.32
N GLU A 219 -17.84 -5.40 19.09
CA GLU A 219 -17.95 -6.81 18.72
C GLU A 219 -18.89 -7.03 17.53
N GLN A 220 -20.05 -6.38 17.54
CA GLN A 220 -21.08 -6.53 16.50
C GLN A 220 -20.69 -5.87 15.18
N HIS A 221 -20.09 -4.69 15.24
CA HIS A 221 -19.89 -3.85 14.06
C HIS A 221 -18.44 -3.76 13.58
N ARG A 222 -17.48 -4.35 14.31
CA ARG A 222 -16.05 -4.41 13.96
C ARG A 222 -15.49 -3.07 13.45
N ILE A 223 -15.73 -2.00 14.21
CA ILE A 223 -15.30 -0.65 13.85
C ILE A 223 -13.77 -0.60 13.80
N PRO A 224 -13.13 -0.02 12.75
CA PRO A 224 -11.69 -0.04 12.63
C PRO A 224 -10.97 0.69 13.78
N TYR A 225 -9.89 0.09 14.27
CA TYR A 225 -9.12 0.54 15.43
C TYR A 225 -8.80 2.04 15.42
N ARG A 226 -8.30 2.56 14.29
CA ARG A 226 -7.88 3.98 14.19
C ARG A 226 -8.97 4.97 14.57
N ILE A 227 -10.24 4.64 14.28
CA ILE A 227 -11.39 5.48 14.58
C ILE A 227 -11.90 5.18 15.98
N ALA A 228 -12.00 3.91 16.33
CA ALA A 228 -12.46 3.52 17.66
C ALA A 228 -11.54 4.07 18.76
N SER A 229 -10.22 4.09 18.54
CA SER A 229 -9.24 4.58 19.50
C SER A 229 -9.35 6.08 19.82
N THR A 230 -9.97 6.88 18.94
CA THR A 230 -10.19 8.31 19.17
C THR A 230 -11.49 8.60 19.92
N LEU A 231 -12.43 7.66 19.92
CA LEU A 231 -13.74 7.82 20.57
C LEU A 231 -13.81 7.18 21.96
N ILE A 232 -12.79 6.41 22.32
CA ILE A 232 -12.73 5.69 23.59
C ILE A 232 -11.75 6.40 24.51
N SER A 233 -12.18 6.67 25.75
CA SER A 233 -11.32 7.33 26.74
C SER A 233 -10.15 6.45 27.15
N ARG A 234 -9.08 7.07 27.65
CA ARG A 234 -7.86 6.36 28.10
C ARG A 234 -8.16 5.31 29.17
N TYR A 235 -9.13 5.57 30.05
CA TYR A 235 -9.50 4.71 31.17
C TYR A 235 -10.35 3.50 30.74
N GLU A 236 -11.20 3.66 29.72
CA GLU A 236 -12.04 2.57 29.20
C GLU A 236 -11.28 1.62 28.28
N PHE A 237 -10.13 2.06 27.77
CA PHE A 237 -9.39 1.37 26.72
C PHE A 237 -8.99 -0.07 27.07
N GLY A 238 -8.66 -0.34 28.35
CA GLY A 238 -8.38 -1.70 28.81
C GLY A 238 -9.58 -2.65 28.65
N HIS A 239 -10.82 -2.16 28.82
CA HIS A 239 -12.04 -2.99 28.74
C HIS A 239 -12.47 -3.31 27.31
N VAL A 240 -12.04 -2.50 26.34
CA VAL A 240 -12.35 -2.68 24.92
C VAL A 240 -11.17 -3.23 24.11
N ALA A 241 -10.03 -3.52 24.74
CA ALA A 241 -8.80 -3.90 24.05
C ALA A 241 -8.97 -5.16 23.18
N ILE A 242 -9.66 -6.18 23.68
CA ILE A 242 -9.89 -7.44 22.94
C ILE A 242 -10.68 -7.23 21.64
N PRO A 243 -11.89 -6.63 21.64
CA PRO A 243 -12.62 -6.39 20.39
C PRO A 243 -11.89 -5.44 19.45
N LEU A 244 -11.11 -4.49 19.99
CA LEU A 244 -10.25 -3.63 19.19
C LEU A 244 -9.15 -4.42 18.47
N ILE A 245 -8.37 -5.24 19.19
CA ILE A 245 -7.28 -6.04 18.59
C ILE A 245 -7.83 -7.05 17.57
N ARG A 246 -9.02 -7.62 17.81
CA ARG A 246 -9.69 -8.49 16.83
C ARG A 246 -10.04 -7.76 15.52
N SER A 247 -10.31 -6.45 15.58
CA SER A 247 -10.58 -5.62 14.40
C SER A 247 -9.32 -5.13 13.68
N MET A 248 -8.14 -5.29 14.28
CA MET A 248 -6.87 -4.83 13.73
C MET A 248 -6.28 -5.83 12.74
N THR A 249 -5.66 -5.29 11.68
CA THR A 249 -4.74 -6.05 10.82
C THR A 249 -3.43 -6.36 11.55
N PRO A 250 -2.69 -7.42 11.16
CA PRO A 250 -1.36 -7.72 11.74
C PRO A 250 -0.43 -6.50 11.75
N GLN A 251 -0.36 -5.77 10.65
CA GLN A 251 0.43 -4.55 10.52
C GLN A 251 -0.02 -3.42 11.48
N GLU A 252 -1.33 -3.27 11.72
CA GLU A 252 -1.83 -2.30 12.67
C GLU A 252 -1.48 -2.68 14.10
N VAL A 253 -1.48 -3.97 14.44
CA VAL A 253 -1.05 -4.45 15.77
C VAL A 253 0.40 -4.04 15.98
N ILE A 254 1.29 -4.40 15.05
CA ILE A 254 2.73 -4.05 15.09
C ILE A 254 2.94 -2.54 15.27
N ASN A 255 2.23 -1.71 14.50
CA ASN A 255 2.37 -0.25 14.57
C ASN A 255 1.91 0.37 15.89
N ASN A 256 1.03 -0.31 16.63
CA ASN A 256 0.42 0.23 17.83
C ASN A 256 0.85 -0.51 19.10
N LEU A 257 1.84 -1.42 19.04
CA LEU A 257 2.34 -2.16 20.21
C LEU A 257 2.74 -1.23 21.36
N GLY A 258 3.49 -0.17 21.06
CA GLY A 258 3.87 0.85 22.07
C GLY A 258 2.66 1.52 22.72
N ASN A 259 1.60 1.82 21.95
CA ASN A 259 0.37 2.42 22.47
C ASN A 259 -0.46 1.43 23.31
N LEU A 260 -0.54 0.16 22.90
CA LEU A 260 -1.19 -0.90 23.67
C LEU A 260 -0.48 -1.11 25.03
N ARG A 261 0.86 -1.01 25.05
CA ARG A 261 1.68 -1.11 26.27
C ARG A 261 1.52 0.11 27.17
N ALA A 262 1.63 1.32 26.62
CA ALA A 262 1.44 2.57 27.37
C ALA A 262 0.05 2.70 28.01
N ARG A 263 -0.95 1.98 27.47
CA ARG A 263 -2.32 1.90 28.01
C ARG A 263 -2.57 0.69 28.90
N LYS A 264 -1.52 -0.03 29.33
CA LYS A 264 -1.57 -1.20 30.22
C LYS A 264 -2.51 -2.33 29.76
N CYS A 265 -2.70 -2.49 28.45
CA CYS A 265 -3.62 -3.49 27.90
C CYS A 265 -3.15 -4.94 28.14
N PHE A 266 -1.83 -5.14 28.21
CA PHE A 266 -1.18 -6.44 28.43
C PHE A 266 -1.34 -6.99 29.86
N GLN A 267 -1.90 -6.21 30.79
CA GLN A 267 -2.22 -6.68 32.14
C GLN A 267 -3.49 -7.56 32.19
N ARG A 268 -4.25 -7.59 31.09
CA ARG A 268 -5.49 -8.38 31.00
C ARG A 268 -5.26 -9.74 30.38
N LYS A 269 -6.01 -10.73 30.88
CA LYS A 269 -6.03 -12.10 30.34
C LYS A 269 -6.35 -12.07 28.84
N ASN A 270 -5.67 -12.92 28.07
CA ASN A 270 -5.89 -13.19 26.64
C ASN A 270 -5.53 -12.05 25.65
N VAL A 271 -5.06 -10.89 26.12
CA VAL A 271 -4.60 -9.82 25.21
C VAL A 271 -3.26 -10.16 24.58
N GLU A 272 -2.32 -10.68 25.38
CA GLU A 272 -0.97 -11.05 24.94
C GLU A 272 -1.00 -12.19 23.91
N GLU A 273 -1.73 -13.27 24.22
CA GLU A 273 -1.94 -14.39 23.29
C GLU A 273 -2.54 -13.94 21.96
N LEU A 274 -3.51 -13.02 22.00
CA LEU A 274 -4.13 -12.46 20.80
C LEU A 274 -3.16 -11.60 19.99
N VAL A 275 -2.29 -10.83 20.64
CA VAL A 275 -1.24 -10.04 19.99
C VAL A 275 -0.20 -10.96 19.35
N LEU A 276 0.28 -11.98 20.06
CA LEU A 276 1.23 -12.97 19.53
C LEU A 276 0.67 -13.69 18.31
N LYS A 277 -0.59 -14.16 18.39
CA LYS A 277 -1.28 -14.76 17.26
C LYS A 277 -1.35 -13.82 16.05
N LYS A 278 -1.61 -12.52 16.28
CA LYS A 278 -1.64 -11.51 15.21
C LYS A 278 -0.26 -11.25 14.61
N ILE A 279 0.81 -11.31 15.40
CA ILE A 279 2.20 -11.18 14.91
C ILE A 279 2.57 -12.42 14.08
N GLN A 280 2.21 -13.62 14.53
CA GLN A 280 2.41 -14.85 13.73
C GLN A 280 1.60 -14.83 12.42
N GLU A 281 0.36 -14.31 12.43
CA GLU A 281 -0.41 -14.07 11.20
C GLU A 281 0.32 -13.12 10.22
N ALA A 282 1.19 -12.23 10.71
CA ALA A 282 1.98 -11.31 9.89
C ALA A 282 3.01 -12.02 9.00
N GLN A 283 3.47 -13.23 9.37
CA GLN A 283 4.35 -14.09 8.56
C GLN A 283 3.72 -14.44 7.20
N LYS A 284 2.39 -14.55 7.14
CA LYS A 284 1.67 -14.90 5.89
C LYS A 284 1.11 -13.68 5.12
N ASP A 285 1.03 -12.51 5.75
CA ASP A 285 0.52 -11.28 5.14
C ASP A 285 1.58 -10.45 4.40
N ARG A 286 1.62 -10.55 3.06
CA ARG A 286 2.53 -9.81 2.17
C ARG A 286 2.42 -8.28 2.26
N ARG A 287 1.43 -7.72 2.97
CA ARG A 287 1.25 -6.28 3.16
C ARG A 287 2.02 -5.73 4.35
N VAL A 288 2.69 -6.59 5.11
CA VAL A 288 3.46 -6.21 6.29
C VAL A 288 4.82 -5.67 5.87
N SER A 289 5.13 -4.47 6.33
CA SER A 289 6.37 -3.75 6.03
C SER A 289 7.46 -4.14 7.01
N THR A 290 8.58 -4.68 6.51
CA THR A 290 9.80 -5.00 7.28
C THR A 290 10.27 -3.84 8.14
N PHE A 291 10.28 -2.63 7.57
CA PHE A 291 10.64 -1.38 8.24
C PHE A 291 9.86 -1.08 9.52
N LYS A 292 8.58 -1.45 9.56
CA LYS A 292 7.69 -1.11 10.69
C LYS A 292 7.81 -2.11 11.83
N ALA A 293 8.16 -3.37 11.52
CA ALA A 293 8.49 -4.36 12.52
C ALA A 293 9.78 -3.96 13.27
N GLN A 294 10.83 -3.55 12.55
CA GLN A 294 12.09 -3.09 13.17
C GLN A 294 11.90 -1.84 14.04
N LYS A 295 11.09 -0.87 13.59
CA LYS A 295 10.78 0.31 14.40
C LYS A 295 10.04 -0.05 15.69
N ALA A 296 9.15 -1.04 15.64
CA ALA A 296 8.46 -1.52 16.84
C ALA A 296 9.45 -2.19 17.82
N LEU A 297 10.44 -2.94 17.31
CA LEU A 297 11.51 -3.53 18.12
C LEU A 297 12.32 -2.46 18.88
N ASP A 298 12.77 -1.42 18.20
CA ASP A 298 13.57 -0.36 18.80
C ASP A 298 12.79 0.41 19.88
N GLN A 299 11.47 0.57 19.72
CA GLN A 299 10.60 1.18 20.73
C GLN A 299 10.39 0.29 21.97
N ILE A 300 10.41 -1.03 21.82
CA ILE A 300 10.17 -1.99 22.92
C ILE A 300 11.41 -2.13 23.83
N LYS A 301 12.62 -1.99 23.28
CA LYS A 301 13.89 -2.12 24.01
C LYS A 301 14.14 -1.01 25.06
N MET A 302 13.34 0.06 25.10
CA MET A 302 13.59 1.24 25.94
C MET A 302 12.92 1.26 27.33
N ASP A 303 12.14 0.26 27.73
CA ASP A 303 11.44 0.29 29.04
C ASP A 303 11.99 -0.73 30.05
N SER A 304 12.38 -0.25 31.23
CA SER A 304 13.01 -1.01 32.32
C SER A 304 12.05 -1.38 33.47
N MET A 305 11.53 -2.63 33.49
CA MET A 305 11.02 -3.37 34.66
C MET A 305 11.12 -4.90 34.39
N GLU A 306 11.52 -5.71 35.38
CA GLU A 306 11.89 -7.14 35.21
C GLU A 306 10.78 -8.06 34.67
N MET A 307 9.54 -7.97 35.16
CA MET A 307 8.43 -8.78 34.62
C MET A 307 7.95 -8.35 33.23
N GLU A 308 8.18 -7.09 32.84
CA GLU A 308 7.89 -6.64 31.48
C GLU A 308 8.97 -7.06 30.48
N ARG A 309 10.18 -7.41 30.96
CA ARG A 309 11.27 -7.88 30.10
C ARG A 309 10.96 -9.23 29.47
N GLU A 310 10.53 -10.23 30.25
CA GLU A 310 10.20 -11.57 29.72
C GLU A 310 9.12 -11.51 28.63
N ARG A 311 8.04 -10.76 28.85
CA ARG A 311 6.96 -10.59 27.86
C ARG A 311 7.41 -9.81 26.62
N SER A 312 8.32 -8.86 26.82
CA SER A 312 8.90 -8.10 25.70
C SER A 312 9.82 -8.98 24.86
N ILE A 313 10.49 -9.97 25.45
CA ILE A 313 11.38 -10.90 24.73
C ILE A 313 10.59 -11.73 23.71
N THR A 314 9.49 -12.37 24.11
CA THR A 314 8.69 -13.20 23.18
C THR A 314 8.10 -12.39 22.02
N ILE A 315 7.65 -11.15 22.27
CA ILE A 315 7.15 -10.26 21.21
C ILE A 315 8.29 -9.80 20.30
N VAL A 316 9.48 -9.54 20.86
CA VAL A 316 10.67 -9.14 20.11
C VAL A 316 11.13 -10.28 19.19
N GLU A 317 11.22 -11.51 19.70
CA GLU A 317 11.60 -12.69 18.92
C GLU A 317 10.61 -12.91 17.76
N ALA A 318 9.30 -12.89 18.03
CA ALA A 318 8.29 -13.06 16.99
C ALA A 318 8.33 -11.96 15.91
N LEU A 319 8.69 -10.72 16.28
CA LEU A 319 8.87 -9.63 15.33
C LEU A 319 10.14 -9.78 14.48
N GLN A 320 11.23 -10.31 15.06
CA GLN A 320 12.47 -10.59 14.34
C GLN A 320 12.23 -11.67 13.26
N GLU A 321 11.60 -12.78 13.62
CA GLU A 321 11.24 -13.86 12.68
C GLU A 321 10.42 -13.34 11.49
N VAL A 322 9.39 -12.53 11.75
CA VAL A 322 8.56 -11.92 10.69
C VAL A 322 9.39 -11.03 9.76
N THR A 323 10.40 -10.35 10.30
CA THR A 323 11.24 -9.42 9.51
C THR A 323 12.18 -10.20 8.59
N GLU A 324 12.75 -11.30 9.06
CA GLU A 324 13.67 -12.17 8.32
C GLU A 324 12.97 -12.90 7.16
N GLU A 325 11.84 -13.57 7.42
CA GLU A 325 11.07 -14.27 6.38
C GLU A 325 10.63 -13.32 5.24
N ARG A 326 10.36 -12.05 5.58
CA ARG A 326 10.00 -11.00 4.63
C ARG A 326 11.18 -10.43 3.84
N LEU A 327 12.40 -10.51 4.35
CA LEU A 327 13.58 -10.12 3.59
C LEU A 327 13.84 -11.10 2.45
N LEU A 328 13.66 -12.40 2.67
CA LEU A 328 13.78 -13.44 1.65
C LEU A 328 12.79 -13.25 0.48
N ASP A 329 11.57 -12.78 0.76
CA ASP A 329 10.57 -12.44 -0.26
C ASP A 329 11.05 -11.36 -1.25
N LYS A 330 12.04 -10.51 -0.89
CA LYS A 330 12.58 -9.44 -1.76
C LYS A 330 13.62 -9.95 -2.77
N GLY A 331 14.04 -11.21 -2.67
CA GLY A 331 14.96 -11.86 -3.62
C GLY A 331 16.35 -12.09 -3.04
N THR A 332 17.11 -12.98 -3.69
CA THR A 332 18.45 -13.41 -3.24
C THR A 332 19.56 -12.75 -4.06
N ILE A 333 20.70 -12.50 -3.42
CA ILE A 333 21.91 -11.96 -4.05
C ILE A 333 22.77 -13.15 -4.48
N GLN A 334 22.75 -13.44 -5.78
CA GLN A 334 23.53 -14.53 -6.37
C GLN A 334 25.00 -14.17 -6.63
N ARG A 335 25.29 -12.86 -6.66
CA ARG A 335 26.63 -12.33 -6.95
C ARG A 335 27.54 -12.42 -5.73
N SER A 336 28.81 -12.77 -5.95
CA SER A 336 29.81 -12.66 -4.89
C SER A 336 30.01 -11.18 -4.55
N THR A 337 29.74 -10.81 -3.30
CA THR A 337 29.60 -9.41 -2.89
C THR A 337 30.60 -9.05 -1.81
N ALA A 338 31.24 -7.88 -1.96
CA ALA A 338 32.03 -7.24 -0.91
C ALA A 338 31.31 -6.00 -0.38
N LEU A 339 31.30 -5.82 0.93
CA LEU A 339 30.81 -4.64 1.64
C LEU A 339 31.99 -3.95 2.33
N LEU A 340 32.29 -2.73 1.90
CA LEU A 340 33.39 -1.91 2.37
C LEU A 340 32.80 -0.75 3.18
N ILE A 341 33.19 -0.62 4.44
CA ILE A 341 32.60 0.33 5.39
C ILE A 341 33.68 1.30 5.88
N ASP A 342 33.49 2.57 5.56
CA ASP A 342 34.36 3.64 6.01
C ASP A 342 34.24 3.83 7.53
N LYS A 343 35.37 3.77 8.25
CA LYS A 343 35.44 4.01 9.71
C LYS A 343 36.25 5.24 10.07
N SER A 344 36.44 6.17 9.14
CA SER A 344 37.18 7.42 9.40
C SER A 344 36.53 8.29 10.50
N SER A 345 37.26 9.29 10.99
CA SER A 345 36.91 10.08 12.18
C SER A 345 35.57 10.85 12.11
N SER A 346 35.01 11.05 10.92
CA SER A 346 33.70 11.69 10.68
C SER A 346 32.53 10.70 10.64
N MET A 347 32.77 9.38 10.67
CA MET A 347 31.85 8.37 10.13
C MET A 347 31.25 7.38 11.15
N SER A 348 30.79 7.85 12.31
CA SER A 348 30.01 6.99 13.24
C SER A 348 28.72 6.43 12.61
N VAL A 349 28.11 7.20 11.71
CA VAL A 349 26.92 6.79 10.94
C VAL A 349 27.24 5.64 9.97
N ALA A 350 28.44 5.60 9.39
CA ALA A 350 28.84 4.56 8.45
C ALA A 350 28.92 3.19 9.10
N ILE A 351 29.41 3.13 10.34
CA ILE A 351 29.47 1.89 11.13
C ILE A 351 28.05 1.35 11.37
N GLU A 352 27.10 2.21 11.79
CA GLU A 352 25.72 1.78 12.03
C GLU A 352 25.02 1.33 10.73
N VAL A 353 25.21 2.08 9.64
CA VAL A 353 24.71 1.69 8.31
C VAL A 353 25.32 0.36 7.88
N GLY A 354 26.63 0.19 8.11
CA GLY A 354 27.39 -1.02 7.81
C GLY A 354 26.91 -2.24 8.56
N GLN A 355 26.64 -2.14 9.86
CA GLN A 355 26.07 -3.23 10.67
C GLN A 355 24.72 -3.70 10.13
N ARG A 356 23.83 -2.76 9.80
CA ARG A 356 22.49 -3.06 9.27
C ARG A 356 22.56 -3.66 7.86
N LEU A 357 23.44 -3.12 7.01
CA LEU A 357 23.68 -3.67 5.68
C LEU A 357 24.32 -5.06 5.74
N GLY A 358 25.27 -5.29 6.64
CA GLY A 358 25.91 -6.59 6.86
C GLY A 358 24.87 -7.65 7.17
N SER A 359 24.06 -7.44 8.21
CA SER A 359 22.98 -8.37 8.59
C SER A 359 21.98 -8.61 7.47
N MET A 360 21.54 -7.54 6.80
CA MET A 360 20.56 -7.65 5.72
C MET A 360 21.11 -8.38 4.49
N ILE A 361 22.35 -8.08 4.07
CA ILE A 361 22.95 -8.61 2.85
C ILE A 361 23.43 -10.03 3.07
N ALA A 362 24.02 -10.35 4.23
CA ALA A 362 24.51 -11.68 4.53
C ALA A 362 23.38 -12.71 4.43
N HIS A 363 22.20 -12.39 4.97
CA HIS A 363 21.02 -13.23 4.88
C HIS A 363 20.51 -13.46 3.44
N LEU A 364 20.77 -12.53 2.51
CA LEU A 364 20.33 -12.63 1.11
C LEU A 364 21.39 -13.25 0.19
N CYS A 365 22.66 -13.27 0.60
CA CYS A 365 23.78 -13.73 -0.22
C CYS A 365 23.86 -15.26 -0.28
N THR A 366 23.80 -15.84 -1.48
CA THR A 366 23.96 -17.30 -1.66
C THR A 366 25.41 -17.75 -1.79
N ARG A 367 26.35 -16.82 -2.07
CA ARG A 367 27.78 -17.10 -2.31
C ARG A 367 28.71 -16.51 -1.24
N GLY A 368 28.17 -16.15 -0.08
CA GLY A 368 28.89 -15.49 1.01
C GLY A 368 29.09 -13.98 0.80
N LEU A 369 29.36 -13.27 1.90
CA LEU A 369 29.58 -11.83 1.95
C LEU A 369 30.97 -11.54 2.54
N LEU A 370 31.80 -10.80 1.82
CA LEU A 370 33.07 -10.29 2.35
C LEU A 370 32.84 -8.91 2.94
N VAL A 371 33.20 -8.69 4.21
CA VAL A 371 33.03 -7.38 4.85
C VAL A 371 34.37 -6.85 5.34
N TYR A 372 34.64 -5.59 5.02
CA TYR A 372 35.83 -4.87 5.46
C TYR A 372 35.41 -3.52 6.03
N ALA A 373 35.83 -3.20 7.25
CA ALA A 373 35.89 -1.83 7.71
C ALA A 373 37.23 -1.21 7.29
N PHE A 374 37.31 0.08 6.97
CA PHE A 374 38.57 0.67 6.51
C PHE A 374 38.76 2.13 6.94
N ASP A 375 40.02 2.50 7.17
CA ASP A 375 40.53 3.87 7.23
C ASP A 375 41.70 4.03 6.24
N THR A 376 42.95 3.96 6.69
CA THR A 376 44.15 3.72 5.87
C THR A 376 44.51 2.23 5.80
N MET A 377 43.89 1.39 6.64
CA MET A 377 44.07 -0.06 6.67
C MET A 377 42.72 -0.78 6.61
N PRO A 378 42.62 -1.93 5.94
CA PRO A 378 41.41 -2.74 5.94
C PRO A 378 41.36 -3.70 7.13
N TYR A 379 40.19 -3.80 7.74
CA TYR A 379 39.86 -4.67 8.86
C TYR A 379 38.78 -5.66 8.41
N PRO A 380 39.09 -6.95 8.20
CA PRO A 380 38.09 -7.95 7.88
C PRO A 380 37.11 -8.10 9.03
N ILE A 381 35.81 -8.09 8.74
CA ILE A 381 34.74 -8.26 9.73
C ILE A 381 33.95 -9.51 9.39
N GLN A 382 33.74 -10.36 10.41
CA GLN A 382 32.91 -11.54 10.32
C GLN A 382 32.05 -11.64 11.59
N PRO A 383 30.74 -11.91 11.46
CA PRO A 383 29.89 -12.17 12.61
C PRO A 383 30.33 -13.45 13.32
N PRO A 384 30.22 -13.51 14.67
CA PRO A 384 30.71 -14.64 15.45
C PRO A 384 29.90 -15.93 15.28
N GLU A 385 28.57 -15.84 15.16
CA GLU A 385 27.70 -17.03 15.18
C GLU A 385 26.60 -17.01 14.09
N SER A 386 25.88 -15.90 13.91
CA SER A 386 24.78 -15.81 12.94
C SER A 386 24.77 -14.48 12.16
N ASP A 387 23.90 -14.39 11.15
CA ASP A 387 23.69 -13.17 10.36
C ASP A 387 22.73 -12.16 11.02
N MET A 388 22.39 -12.37 12.30
CA MET A 388 21.53 -11.45 13.05
C MET A 388 22.22 -10.12 13.34
N LEU A 389 21.42 -9.06 13.44
CA LEU A 389 21.92 -7.69 13.68
C LEU A 389 22.77 -7.58 14.94
N GLU A 390 22.49 -8.37 15.98
CA GLU A 390 23.24 -8.32 17.24
C GLU A 390 24.65 -8.91 17.11
N ASP A 391 24.80 -10.00 16.33
CA ASP A 391 26.10 -10.59 16.02
C ASP A 391 26.94 -9.66 15.13
N TRP A 392 26.29 -8.99 14.19
CA TRP A 392 26.93 -7.92 13.41
C TRP A 392 27.34 -6.73 14.30
N ARG A 393 26.56 -6.35 15.32
CA ARG A 393 27.00 -5.32 16.28
C ARG A 393 28.21 -5.76 17.08
N GLN A 394 28.24 -7.02 17.51
CA GLN A 394 29.37 -7.59 18.23
C GLN A 394 30.63 -7.65 17.36
N ALA A 395 30.51 -8.00 16.08
CA ALA A 395 31.63 -8.05 15.13
C ALA A 395 32.29 -6.68 14.89
N PHE A 396 31.49 -5.61 15.00
CA PHE A 396 31.99 -4.23 14.88
C PHE A 396 32.47 -3.64 16.21
N ARG A 397 32.37 -4.40 17.32
CA ARG A 397 32.79 -3.93 18.65
C ARG A 397 34.30 -3.72 18.69
N GLY A 398 34.72 -2.51 19.04
CA GLY A 398 36.13 -2.13 19.08
C GLY A 398 36.59 -1.27 17.89
N LEU A 399 35.76 -1.15 16.84
CA LEU A 399 35.98 -0.15 15.80
C LEU A 399 35.58 1.23 16.31
N GLN A 400 36.56 2.12 16.42
CA GLN A 400 36.34 3.53 16.75
C GLN A 400 36.48 4.36 15.47
N PRO A 401 35.62 5.37 15.26
CA PRO A 401 35.75 6.28 14.13
C PRO A 401 37.04 7.09 14.29
N ASN A 402 38.09 6.70 13.58
CA ASN A 402 39.40 7.36 13.61
C ASN A 402 40.16 7.12 12.30
N GLY A 403 41.15 7.98 12.04
CA GLY A 403 42.02 7.86 10.87
C GLY A 403 41.55 8.67 9.67
N MET A 404 42.35 8.58 8.60
CA MET A 404 42.08 9.20 7.30
C MET A 404 41.30 8.22 6.39
N THR A 405 40.84 8.69 5.24
CA THR A 405 39.97 7.90 4.35
C THR A 405 40.75 7.43 3.12
N SER A 406 40.98 6.12 3.03
CA SER A 406 41.56 5.41 1.87
C SER A 406 40.62 4.29 1.43
N ILE A 407 39.82 4.56 0.40
CA ILE A 407 38.86 3.59 -0.17
C ILE A 407 39.61 2.52 -0.97
N GLY A 408 40.79 2.85 -1.52
CA GLY A 408 41.65 1.88 -2.19
C GLY A 408 42.26 0.81 -1.28
N ALA A 409 42.35 1.03 0.05
CA ALA A 409 42.97 0.09 0.98
C ALA A 409 42.31 -1.30 0.99
N PRO A 410 40.98 -1.42 1.17
CA PRO A 410 40.29 -2.71 1.07
C PRO A 410 40.38 -3.35 -0.32
N ILE A 411 40.39 -2.56 -1.40
CA ILE A 411 40.54 -3.10 -2.77
C ILE A 411 41.93 -3.73 -2.95
N GLN A 412 42.97 -3.03 -2.50
CA GLN A 412 44.34 -3.54 -2.51
C GLN A 412 44.46 -4.84 -1.71
N TRP A 413 43.80 -4.92 -0.55
CA TRP A 413 43.78 -6.12 0.27
C TRP A 413 43.12 -7.29 -0.45
N MET A 414 41.91 -7.08 -0.99
CA MET A 414 41.20 -8.11 -1.75
C MET A 414 42.01 -8.59 -2.95
N ARG A 415 42.69 -7.67 -3.64
CA ARG A 415 43.61 -7.99 -4.75
C ARG A 415 44.74 -8.91 -4.31
N ARG A 416 45.43 -8.56 -3.21
CA ARG A 416 46.54 -9.36 -2.65
C ARG A 416 46.07 -10.74 -2.17
N GLN A 417 44.88 -10.82 -1.61
CA GLN A 417 44.26 -12.08 -1.17
C GLN A 417 43.61 -12.87 -2.32
N LYS A 418 43.66 -12.36 -3.57
CA LYS A 418 43.03 -12.93 -4.76
C LYS A 418 41.52 -13.20 -4.59
N GLN A 419 40.86 -12.41 -3.75
CA GLN A 419 39.42 -12.53 -3.50
C GLN A 419 38.66 -11.94 -4.69
N ARG A 420 37.90 -12.77 -5.40
CA ARG A 420 37.13 -12.39 -6.59
C ARG A 420 35.68 -12.09 -6.24
N VAL A 421 35.27 -10.84 -6.46
CA VAL A 421 33.89 -10.40 -6.26
C VAL A 421 33.29 -9.83 -7.56
N GLU A 422 32.01 -10.07 -7.75
CA GLU A 422 31.21 -9.55 -8.88
C GLU A 422 30.54 -8.22 -8.52
N GLN A 423 30.42 -7.91 -7.23
CA GLN A 423 29.81 -6.69 -6.72
C GLN A 423 30.59 -6.12 -5.52
N ILE A 424 30.78 -4.80 -5.50
CA ILE A 424 31.39 -4.05 -4.40
C ILE A 424 30.42 -2.96 -3.94
N ILE A 425 30.11 -2.95 -2.66
CA ILE A 425 29.29 -1.95 -1.99
C ILE A 425 30.20 -1.14 -1.08
N ILE A 426 30.21 0.18 -1.24
CA ILE A 426 31.08 1.08 -0.49
C ILE A 426 30.21 2.04 0.32
N VAL A 427 30.32 2.01 1.64
CA VAL A 427 29.63 2.92 2.56
C VAL A 427 30.63 3.99 2.99
N THR A 428 30.49 5.22 2.47
CA THR A 428 31.45 6.32 2.67
C THR A 428 30.81 7.68 2.42
N ASP A 429 31.45 8.77 2.83
CA ASP A 429 31.09 10.13 2.40
C ASP A 429 31.68 10.50 1.02
N GLY A 430 32.65 9.71 0.53
CA GLY A 430 33.30 9.89 -0.77
C GLY A 430 34.52 10.83 -0.73
N GLU A 431 34.98 11.24 0.46
CA GLU A 431 36.09 12.19 0.63
C GLU A 431 37.45 11.49 0.79
N GLU A 432 37.80 10.65 -0.18
CA GLU A 432 39.09 9.94 -0.18
C GLU A 432 40.28 10.92 -0.27
N ASN A 433 41.09 10.95 0.79
CA ASN A 433 42.17 11.92 0.98
C ASN A 433 43.55 11.29 1.15
N THR A 434 43.63 9.95 1.23
CA THR A 434 44.88 9.24 1.50
C THR A 434 45.04 8.05 0.56
N ALA A 435 46.26 7.85 0.07
CA ALA A 435 46.59 6.67 -0.73
C ALA A 435 46.62 5.40 0.15
N PRO A 436 46.30 4.22 -0.40
CA PRO A 436 45.97 3.95 -1.80
C PRO A 436 44.59 4.49 -2.23
N TYR A 437 44.51 5.04 -3.45
CA TYR A 437 43.27 5.59 -4.01
C TYR A 437 42.42 4.52 -4.70
N PHE A 438 41.10 4.64 -4.61
CA PHE A 438 40.15 3.68 -5.16
C PHE A 438 40.35 3.43 -6.65
N VAL A 439 40.42 4.49 -7.46
CA VAL A 439 40.53 4.37 -8.93
C VAL A 439 41.76 3.57 -9.34
N ASP A 440 42.90 3.81 -8.67
CA ASP A 440 44.16 3.18 -9.02
C ASP A 440 44.16 1.69 -8.64
N GLU A 441 43.73 1.36 -7.43
CA GLU A 441 43.68 -0.03 -6.98
C GLU A 441 42.54 -0.82 -7.65
N PHE A 442 41.43 -0.17 -8.02
CA PHE A 442 40.33 -0.80 -8.74
C PHE A 442 40.78 -1.24 -10.14
N LYS A 443 41.49 -0.39 -10.89
CA LYS A 443 42.04 -0.79 -12.20
C LYS A 443 43.01 -1.96 -12.08
N LYS A 444 43.94 -1.90 -11.12
CA LYS A 444 44.86 -3.03 -10.85
C LYS A 444 44.10 -4.30 -10.48
N TYR A 445 43.03 -4.19 -9.69
CA TYR A 445 42.18 -5.32 -9.34
C TYR A 445 41.51 -5.93 -10.58
N GLN A 446 41.00 -5.08 -11.49
CA GLN A 446 40.38 -5.53 -12.74
C GLN A 446 41.38 -6.26 -13.64
N GLU A 447 42.57 -5.71 -13.79
CA GLU A 447 43.64 -6.27 -14.63
C GLU A 447 44.18 -7.59 -14.04
N GLU A 448 44.59 -7.59 -12.77
CA GLU A 448 45.25 -8.74 -12.14
C GLU A 448 44.31 -9.92 -11.91
N LEU A 449 43.04 -9.67 -11.56
CA LEU A 449 42.07 -10.75 -11.30
C LEU A 449 41.15 -11.03 -12.49
N SER A 450 41.22 -10.22 -13.56
CA SER A 450 40.32 -10.31 -14.72
C SER A 450 38.85 -10.26 -14.30
N MET A 451 38.52 -9.37 -13.35
CA MET A 451 37.18 -9.20 -12.78
C MET A 451 36.69 -7.77 -12.95
N TYR A 452 35.43 -7.58 -13.36
CA TYR A 452 34.84 -6.25 -13.56
C TYR A 452 33.64 -6.07 -12.63
N PRO A 453 33.88 -5.90 -11.31
CA PRO A 453 32.78 -5.82 -10.35
C PRO A 453 31.93 -4.57 -10.57
N THR A 454 30.62 -4.70 -10.34
CA THR A 454 29.72 -3.55 -10.25
C THR A 454 29.96 -2.82 -8.93
N VAL A 455 30.08 -1.49 -8.97
CA VAL A 455 30.38 -0.67 -7.79
C VAL A 455 29.16 0.14 -7.38
N ILE A 456 28.73 -0.01 -6.13
CA ILE A 456 27.60 0.72 -5.54
C ILE A 456 28.12 1.53 -4.35
N VAL A 457 27.98 2.84 -4.38
CA VAL A 457 28.40 3.75 -3.31
C VAL A 457 27.17 4.19 -2.52
N VAL A 458 27.09 3.74 -1.27
CA VAL A 458 26.15 4.24 -0.26
C VAL A 458 26.74 5.50 0.35
N LYS A 459 26.36 6.65 -0.22
CA LYS A 459 26.91 7.96 0.11
C LYS A 459 26.27 8.55 1.37
N LEU A 460 27.08 8.88 2.36
CA LEU A 460 26.65 9.42 3.64
C LEU A 460 26.82 10.94 3.66
N ARG A 461 25.70 11.68 3.81
CA ARG A 461 25.66 13.11 4.21
C ARG A 461 26.76 14.05 3.67
N SER A 462 27.15 13.90 2.39
CA SER A 462 28.05 14.83 1.70
C SER A 462 27.51 15.22 0.32
N GLU A 463 27.59 16.50 0.01
CA GLU A 463 27.28 17.05 -1.32
C GLU A 463 28.50 17.07 -2.25
N ARG A 464 29.70 16.73 -1.75
CA ARG A 464 30.94 16.79 -2.54
C ARG A 464 31.06 15.57 -3.45
N GLU A 465 31.24 15.77 -4.75
CA GLU A 465 31.29 14.70 -5.75
C GLU A 465 32.72 14.24 -6.12
N LEU A 466 33.60 14.11 -5.11
CA LEU A 466 35.03 13.86 -5.35
C LEU A 466 35.27 12.47 -5.96
N LEU A 467 34.79 11.42 -5.30
CA LEU A 467 34.93 10.04 -5.77
C LEU A 467 34.24 9.85 -7.13
N GLU A 468 33.05 10.43 -7.30
CA GLU A 468 32.28 10.41 -8.54
C GLU A 468 33.05 11.01 -9.70
N SER A 469 33.59 12.22 -9.50
CA SER A 469 34.38 12.92 -10.51
C SER A 469 35.63 12.14 -10.89
N ARG A 470 36.30 11.51 -9.91
CA ARG A 470 37.47 10.65 -10.16
C ARG A 470 37.10 9.40 -10.95
N CYS A 471 36.04 8.70 -10.56
CA CYS A 471 35.57 7.50 -11.26
C CYS A 471 35.12 7.83 -12.70
N GLN A 472 34.39 8.93 -12.89
CA GLN A 472 33.93 9.37 -14.20
C GLN A 472 35.10 9.68 -15.15
N ARG A 473 36.12 10.42 -14.67
CA ARG A 473 37.35 10.68 -15.45
C ARG A 473 38.11 9.41 -15.80
N ALA A 474 38.03 8.40 -14.94
CA ALA A 474 38.69 7.12 -15.13
C ALA A 474 37.89 6.12 -15.97
N GLY A 475 36.65 6.45 -16.35
CA GLY A 475 35.76 5.55 -17.10
C GLY A 475 35.16 4.43 -16.26
N ILE A 476 35.13 4.56 -14.93
CA ILE A 476 34.61 3.53 -14.02
C ILE A 476 33.14 3.82 -13.71
N PRO A 477 32.20 2.94 -14.11
CA PRO A 477 30.79 3.12 -13.80
C PRO A 477 30.52 2.81 -12.32
N ILE A 478 29.96 3.77 -11.60
CA ILE A 478 29.49 3.60 -10.22
C ILE A 478 27.99 3.89 -10.13
N ASP A 479 27.29 3.19 -9.25
CA ASP A 479 25.92 3.50 -8.83
C ASP A 479 25.97 4.23 -7.49
N ILE A 480 25.18 5.29 -7.30
CA ILE A 480 25.21 6.08 -6.08
C ILE A 480 23.86 6.00 -5.39
N TYR A 481 23.88 5.56 -4.13
CA TYR A 481 22.74 5.60 -3.23
C TYR A 481 22.97 6.66 -2.16
N LYS A 482 22.24 7.78 -2.22
CA LYS A 482 22.35 8.85 -1.23
C LYS A 482 21.57 8.48 0.03
N PHE A 483 22.27 8.27 1.15
CA PHE A 483 21.65 7.99 2.44
C PHE A 483 21.32 9.28 3.20
N SER A 484 20.04 9.53 3.42
CA SER A 484 19.52 10.74 4.09
C SER A 484 19.49 10.64 5.62
N GLY A 485 19.98 9.54 6.21
CA GLY A 485 19.85 9.27 7.65
C GLY A 485 18.62 8.45 8.03
N ASP A 486 17.78 8.08 7.06
CA ASP A 486 16.66 7.17 7.28
C ASP A 486 17.12 5.72 7.15
N TYR A 487 17.50 5.09 8.27
CA TYR A 487 17.89 3.67 8.30
C TYR A 487 16.78 2.73 7.82
N TYR A 488 15.53 3.17 7.84
CA TYR A 488 14.38 2.47 7.27
C TYR A 488 14.29 2.62 5.74
N SER A 489 15.31 3.14 5.07
CA SER A 489 15.40 3.13 3.62
C SER A 489 16.38 2.08 3.09
N LEU A 490 17.21 1.47 3.94
CA LEU A 490 18.31 0.58 3.52
C LEU A 490 17.83 -0.64 2.71
N PRO A 491 16.75 -1.34 3.09
CA PRO A 491 16.15 -2.38 2.24
C PRO A 491 15.72 -1.96 0.81
N ASN A 492 15.71 -0.66 0.48
CA ASN A 492 15.51 -0.19 -0.91
C ASN A 492 16.75 -0.44 -1.79
N LEU A 493 17.88 -0.76 -1.18
CA LEU A 493 19.08 -1.21 -1.88
C LEU A 493 18.92 -2.64 -2.41
N ILE A 494 18.10 -3.50 -1.77
CA ILE A 494 17.99 -4.93 -2.13
C ILE A 494 17.70 -5.13 -3.63
N PRO A 495 16.72 -4.45 -4.27
CA PRO A 495 16.48 -4.60 -5.71
C PRO A 495 17.65 -4.20 -6.59
N ILE A 496 18.56 -3.33 -6.13
CA ILE A 496 19.78 -2.97 -6.86
C ILE A 496 20.83 -4.08 -6.69
N LEU A 497 20.94 -4.62 -5.48
CA LEU A 497 21.89 -5.68 -5.13
C LEU A 497 21.56 -7.02 -5.80
N THR A 498 20.27 -7.35 -5.95
CA THR A 498 19.83 -8.64 -6.51
C THR A 498 19.85 -8.71 -8.04
N ARG A 499 19.96 -7.59 -8.76
CA ARG A 499 19.77 -7.56 -10.23
C ARG A 499 21.04 -7.84 -11.06
N PRO A 500 21.01 -8.76 -12.04
CA PRO A 500 22.18 -9.21 -12.79
C PRO A 500 22.94 -8.09 -13.54
N SER A 501 22.28 -7.17 -14.24
CA SER A 501 22.91 -5.99 -14.86
C SER A 501 21.96 -4.79 -15.03
N ARG A 502 22.52 -3.60 -15.31
CA ARG A 502 21.73 -2.38 -15.66
C ARG A 502 20.97 -2.55 -16.97
N LEU A 503 21.54 -3.29 -17.93
CA LEU A 503 20.87 -3.61 -19.19
C LEU A 503 19.61 -4.45 -18.91
N ASP A 504 19.71 -5.44 -18.02
CA ASP A 504 18.57 -6.28 -17.66
C ASP A 504 17.45 -5.48 -17.01
N LEU A 505 17.78 -4.48 -16.19
CA LEU A 505 16.79 -3.55 -15.65
C LEU A 505 16.09 -2.74 -16.75
N LEU A 506 16.85 -2.21 -17.71
CA LEU A 506 16.26 -1.49 -18.84
C LEU A 506 15.36 -2.40 -19.69
N MET A 507 15.78 -3.65 -19.92
CA MET A 507 14.96 -4.65 -20.62
C MET A 507 13.69 -4.98 -19.83
N GLU A 508 13.78 -5.20 -18.52
CA GLU A 508 12.62 -5.44 -17.64
C GLU A 508 11.62 -4.29 -17.67
N ILE A 509 12.12 -3.04 -17.66
CA ILE A 509 11.29 -1.84 -17.80
C ILE A 509 10.55 -1.89 -19.14
N MET A 510 11.26 -2.13 -20.24
CA MET A 510 10.67 -2.19 -21.58
C MET A 510 9.70 -3.37 -21.76
N GLU A 511 9.94 -4.50 -21.09
CA GLU A 511 9.04 -5.66 -21.08
C GLU A 511 7.77 -5.44 -20.24
N THR A 512 7.76 -4.40 -19.40
CA THR A 512 6.62 -4.13 -18.52
C THR A 512 5.36 -3.80 -19.31
N LYS A 513 4.37 -4.70 -19.27
CA LYS A 513 3.09 -4.52 -19.97
C LYS A 513 2.36 -3.24 -19.55
N LEU A 514 2.05 -2.40 -20.54
CA LEU A 514 1.32 -1.15 -20.37
C LEU A 514 -0.15 -1.42 -20.02
N PRO A 515 -0.70 -0.77 -18.97
CA PRO A 515 -2.09 -0.93 -18.59
C PRO A 515 -3.01 -0.27 -19.63
N LYS A 516 -4.13 -0.95 -19.92
CA LYS A 516 -5.18 -0.38 -20.77
C LYS A 516 -6.14 0.43 -19.93
N ARG A 517 -6.52 1.60 -20.44
CA ARG A 517 -7.56 2.44 -19.85
C ARG A 517 -8.92 1.76 -19.97
N PRO A 518 -9.81 1.86 -18.97
CA PRO A 518 -11.21 1.45 -19.11
C PRO A 518 -11.86 2.15 -20.31
N ASP A 519 -12.64 1.41 -21.10
CA ASP A 519 -13.12 1.85 -22.42
C ASP A 519 -13.62 3.31 -22.41
N PRO A 520 -12.90 4.26 -23.05
CA PRO A 520 -13.27 5.67 -23.02
C PRO A 520 -14.63 5.90 -23.68
N LYS A 521 -15.08 5.03 -24.59
CA LYS A 521 -16.35 5.14 -25.32
C LYS A 521 -17.56 4.73 -24.49
N LYS A 522 -17.38 4.00 -23.38
CA LYS A 522 -18.50 3.61 -22.51
C LYS A 522 -19.21 4.87 -21.98
N PRO A 523 -20.55 4.98 -22.04
CA PRO A 523 -21.24 6.13 -21.48
C PRO A 523 -20.90 6.28 -20.01
N LEU A 524 -20.80 7.53 -19.58
CA LEU A 524 -20.54 7.85 -18.19
C LEU A 524 -21.69 7.28 -17.33
N PRO A 525 -21.40 6.46 -16.31
CA PRO A 525 -22.46 5.95 -15.45
C PRO A 525 -23.17 7.12 -14.76
N PRO A 526 -24.51 7.06 -14.60
CA PRO A 526 -25.22 8.03 -13.77
C PRO A 526 -24.75 7.92 -12.31
N PRO A 527 -24.92 8.98 -11.50
CA PRO A 527 -24.65 8.90 -10.07
C PRO A 527 -25.41 7.71 -9.44
N PRO A 528 -24.75 6.85 -8.64
CA PRO A 528 -25.42 5.71 -8.03
C PRO A 528 -26.55 6.16 -7.09
N ALA A 529 -27.73 5.53 -7.23
CA ALA A 529 -28.82 5.65 -6.27
C ALA A 529 -28.56 4.78 -5.04
N LEU A 530 -29.16 5.13 -3.90
CA LEU A 530 -29.15 4.24 -2.74
C LEU A 530 -29.98 3.00 -3.07
N ILE A 531 -29.32 1.85 -3.16
CA ILE A 531 -29.99 0.55 -3.18
C ILE A 531 -30.14 0.14 -1.72
N GLU A 532 -31.36 0.09 -1.22
CA GLU A 532 -31.64 -0.53 0.08
C GLU A 532 -31.32 -2.03 -0.04
N GLU A 533 -30.28 -2.52 0.66
CA GLU A 533 -30.10 -3.96 0.85
C GLU A 533 -31.28 -4.44 1.71
N LYS A 534 -32.36 -4.90 1.06
CA LYS A 534 -33.50 -5.49 1.77
C LYS A 534 -33.02 -6.74 2.52
N MET A 535 -33.34 -6.82 3.81
CA MET A 535 -33.00 -7.96 4.64
C MET A 535 -33.73 -9.22 4.13
N ARG A 536 -32.98 -10.23 3.70
CA ARG A 536 -33.54 -11.51 3.24
C ARG A 536 -33.69 -12.48 4.41
N THR A 537 -34.88 -13.03 4.57
CA THR A 537 -35.23 -13.96 5.66
C THR A 537 -35.16 -15.39 5.15
N PRO A 538 -34.44 -16.32 5.82
CA PRO A 538 -34.51 -17.74 5.48
C PRO A 538 -35.90 -18.27 5.79
N THR A 539 -36.57 -18.82 4.80
CA THR A 539 -38.00 -19.16 4.87
C THR A 539 -38.29 -20.48 4.18
N LEU A 540 -39.20 -21.26 4.76
CA LEU A 540 -39.73 -22.51 4.17
C LEU A 540 -41.03 -22.28 3.38
N GLU A 541 -41.80 -21.23 3.69
CA GLU A 541 -43.08 -20.97 3.06
C GLU A 541 -43.22 -19.50 2.65
N PHE A 542 -43.63 -19.25 1.41
CA PHE A 542 -43.89 -17.88 0.95
C PHE A 542 -45.08 -17.83 0.00
N LYS A 543 -45.72 -16.68 -0.08
CA LYS A 543 -46.78 -16.40 -1.06
C LYS A 543 -46.25 -15.50 -2.15
N GLY A 544 -46.83 -15.62 -3.33
CA GLY A 544 -46.47 -14.78 -4.45
C GLY A 544 -47.39 -14.96 -5.63
N THR A 545 -47.10 -14.21 -6.68
CA THR A 545 -47.82 -14.26 -7.93
C THR A 545 -46.97 -14.98 -8.96
N ALA A 546 -47.41 -16.15 -9.42
CA ALA A 546 -46.74 -16.96 -10.43
C ALA A 546 -47.25 -16.65 -11.84
N LYS A 547 -46.35 -16.64 -12.81
CA LYS A 547 -46.64 -16.60 -14.24
C LYS A 547 -46.02 -17.82 -14.90
N LEU A 548 -46.84 -18.65 -15.54
CA LEU A 548 -46.39 -19.83 -16.25
C LEU A 548 -46.18 -19.50 -17.73
N PHE A 549 -45.01 -19.89 -18.24
CA PHE A 549 -44.64 -19.63 -19.62
C PHE A 549 -45.37 -20.58 -20.57
N ASP A 550 -45.85 -20.02 -21.68
CA ASP A 550 -46.40 -20.81 -22.78
C ASP A 550 -45.29 -21.55 -23.55
N SER A 551 -45.70 -22.47 -24.42
CA SER A 551 -44.77 -23.25 -25.24
C SER A 551 -43.95 -22.44 -26.25
N THR A 552 -44.39 -21.24 -26.63
CA THR A 552 -43.66 -20.38 -27.58
C THR A 552 -42.43 -19.74 -26.93
N GLN A 553 -42.47 -19.58 -25.60
CA GLN A 553 -41.38 -19.04 -24.79
C GLN A 553 -40.53 -20.14 -24.10
N GLY A 554 -40.71 -21.41 -24.52
CA GLY A 554 -39.99 -22.55 -23.95
C GLY A 554 -40.59 -23.07 -22.64
N GLY A 555 -41.84 -22.74 -22.35
CA GLY A 555 -42.59 -23.23 -21.19
C GLY A 555 -43.39 -24.51 -21.47
N ARG A 556 -44.51 -24.69 -20.76
CA ARG A 556 -45.24 -25.97 -20.69
C ARG A 556 -46.49 -25.95 -21.58
N HIS A 557 -46.88 -27.09 -22.15
CA HIS A 557 -48.14 -27.23 -22.89
C HIS A 557 -49.34 -27.64 -22.02
N LYS A 558 -49.08 -28.26 -20.86
CA LYS A 558 -50.10 -28.80 -19.96
C LYS A 558 -50.21 -27.95 -18.68
N PRO A 559 -51.42 -27.79 -18.12
CA PRO A 559 -51.61 -27.05 -16.86
C PRO A 559 -50.88 -27.72 -15.70
N ILE A 560 -50.62 -26.93 -14.66
CA ILE A 560 -50.01 -27.36 -13.40
C ILE A 560 -51.10 -27.44 -12.34
N PHE A 561 -51.31 -28.62 -11.77
CA PHE A 561 -52.31 -28.83 -10.72
C PHE A 561 -51.78 -28.42 -9.34
N LYS A 562 -52.71 -28.18 -8.41
CA LYS A 562 -52.39 -27.94 -7.00
C LYS A 562 -51.53 -29.06 -6.42
N GLY A 563 -50.46 -28.69 -5.72
CA GLY A 563 -49.56 -29.65 -5.08
C GLY A 563 -48.43 -30.16 -5.98
N TYR A 564 -48.19 -29.52 -7.12
CA TYR A 564 -47.15 -29.89 -8.07
C TYR A 564 -45.73 -29.64 -7.51
N GLN A 565 -44.83 -30.61 -7.69
CA GLN A 565 -43.44 -30.48 -7.25
C GLN A 565 -42.56 -29.87 -8.34
N ALA A 566 -41.84 -28.80 -7.99
CA ALA A 566 -40.95 -28.08 -8.89
C ALA A 566 -39.66 -27.63 -8.19
N GLN A 567 -38.67 -27.20 -8.98
CA GLN A 567 -37.46 -26.57 -8.46
C GLN A 567 -37.59 -25.04 -8.54
N PHE A 568 -37.38 -24.38 -7.41
CA PHE A 568 -37.40 -22.93 -7.29
C PHE A 568 -35.97 -22.41 -7.24
N LYS A 569 -35.62 -21.53 -8.18
CA LYS A 569 -34.26 -21.03 -8.36
C LYS A 569 -34.20 -19.53 -8.17
N THR A 570 -33.22 -19.10 -7.37
CA THR A 570 -32.77 -17.72 -7.24
C THR A 570 -31.40 -17.57 -7.89
N HIS A 571 -30.83 -16.37 -7.88
CA HIS A 571 -29.47 -16.13 -8.39
C HIS A 571 -28.41 -17.00 -7.70
N ASP A 572 -28.61 -17.34 -6.42
CA ASP A 572 -27.57 -17.95 -5.57
C ASP A 572 -27.93 -19.35 -5.06
N SER A 573 -29.16 -19.85 -5.28
CA SER A 573 -29.62 -21.13 -4.73
C SER A 573 -30.74 -21.77 -5.55
N ARG A 574 -30.89 -23.08 -5.39
CA ARG A 574 -31.97 -23.88 -6.00
C ARG A 574 -32.52 -24.86 -4.99
N VAL A 575 -33.83 -24.87 -4.80
CA VAL A 575 -34.51 -25.69 -3.79
C VAL A 575 -35.76 -26.29 -4.39
N THR A 576 -36.03 -27.57 -4.11
CA THR A 576 -37.28 -28.22 -4.50
C THR A 576 -38.39 -27.87 -3.52
N GLY A 577 -39.61 -27.74 -4.02
CA GLY A 577 -40.78 -27.52 -3.19
C GLY A 577 -42.08 -27.86 -3.90
N GLN A 578 -43.17 -27.60 -3.20
CA GLN A 578 -44.53 -27.81 -3.67
C GLN A 578 -45.19 -26.46 -3.98
N LEU A 579 -45.81 -26.38 -5.16
CA LEU A 579 -46.61 -25.23 -5.59
C LEU A 579 -48.09 -25.49 -5.31
N VAL A 580 -48.72 -24.56 -4.59
CA VAL A 580 -50.14 -24.63 -4.23
C VAL A 580 -50.84 -23.37 -4.71
N TRP A 581 -51.84 -23.50 -5.58
CA TRP A 581 -52.69 -22.40 -6.01
C TRP A 581 -53.67 -22.01 -4.89
N MET A 582 -53.94 -20.70 -4.73
CA MET A 582 -54.84 -20.21 -3.67
C MET A 582 -56.31 -20.35 -4.06
N ASP A 583 -56.71 -19.66 -5.13
CA ASP A 583 -58.11 -19.52 -5.54
C ASP A 583 -58.50 -20.43 -6.72
N GLU A 584 -57.54 -21.22 -7.22
CA GLU A 584 -57.72 -22.05 -8.43
C GLU A 584 -57.28 -23.49 -8.20
N GLU A 585 -57.81 -24.42 -8.98
CA GLU A 585 -57.41 -25.84 -8.93
C GLU A 585 -56.18 -26.14 -9.81
N MET A 586 -55.95 -25.32 -10.84
CA MET A 586 -54.83 -25.47 -11.79
C MET A 586 -54.42 -24.14 -12.41
N GLY A 587 -53.12 -23.94 -12.63
CA GLY A 587 -52.57 -22.81 -13.36
C GLY A 587 -52.30 -23.15 -14.82
N PHE A 588 -52.79 -22.31 -15.74
CA PHE A 588 -52.58 -22.48 -17.17
C PHE A 588 -51.28 -21.79 -17.65
N PRO A 589 -50.55 -22.38 -18.62
CA PRO A 589 -49.33 -21.80 -19.17
C PRO A 589 -49.63 -20.78 -20.27
N ASP A 590 -50.18 -19.63 -19.89
CA ASP A 590 -50.67 -18.56 -20.77
C ASP A 590 -50.10 -17.17 -20.42
N ASN A 591 -49.07 -17.11 -19.57
CA ASN A 591 -48.47 -15.89 -19.03
C ASN A 591 -49.39 -15.01 -18.16
N VAL A 592 -50.58 -15.49 -17.79
CA VAL A 592 -51.47 -14.80 -16.85
C VAL A 592 -50.98 -15.02 -15.41
N PRO A 593 -50.97 -13.98 -14.56
CA PRO A 593 -50.56 -14.10 -13.16
C PRO A 593 -51.59 -14.81 -12.29
N PHE A 594 -51.16 -15.80 -11.53
CA PHE A 594 -51.96 -16.56 -10.56
C PHE A 594 -51.40 -16.42 -9.14
N GLN A 595 -52.26 -16.36 -8.13
CA GLN A 595 -51.82 -16.35 -6.72
C GLN A 595 -51.43 -17.76 -6.26
N CYS A 596 -50.24 -17.88 -5.69
CA CYS A 596 -49.68 -19.15 -5.26
C CYS A 596 -49.05 -19.06 -3.86
N HIS A 597 -49.10 -20.19 -3.16
CA HIS A 597 -48.39 -20.47 -1.93
C HIS A 597 -47.36 -21.57 -2.20
N ILE A 598 -46.10 -21.32 -1.86
CA ILE A 598 -44.98 -22.23 -2.10
C ILE A 598 -44.46 -22.77 -0.79
N GLN A 599 -44.34 -24.10 -0.71
CA GLN A 599 -43.75 -24.82 0.42
C GLN A 599 -42.44 -25.46 -0.02
N LEU A 600 -41.32 -25.06 0.57
CA LEU A 600 -39.97 -25.50 0.21
C LEU A 600 -39.49 -26.63 1.12
N GLU A 601 -38.74 -27.58 0.56
CA GLU A 601 -38.12 -28.66 1.35
C GLU A 601 -36.98 -28.16 2.25
N ARG A 602 -36.34 -27.05 1.87
CA ARG A 602 -35.22 -26.42 2.59
C ARG A 602 -35.39 -24.91 2.62
N PRO A 603 -34.90 -24.23 3.67
CA PRO A 603 -35.06 -22.79 3.78
C PRO A 603 -34.32 -22.07 2.65
N LEU A 604 -35.01 -21.12 2.01
CA LEU A 604 -34.46 -20.25 0.99
C LEU A 604 -34.51 -18.81 1.52
N SER A 605 -33.40 -18.08 1.40
CA SER A 605 -33.32 -16.68 1.85
C SER A 605 -33.99 -15.75 0.84
N LEU A 606 -35.17 -15.25 1.19
CA LEU A 606 -36.04 -14.45 0.32
C LEU A 606 -36.44 -13.12 0.96
N CYS A 607 -36.82 -12.16 0.13
CA CYS A 607 -37.50 -10.92 0.52
C CYS A 607 -38.72 -10.67 -0.38
N GLU A 608 -39.65 -9.85 0.08
CA GLU A 608 -40.76 -9.37 -0.75
C GLU A 608 -40.23 -8.65 -2.00
N GLU A 609 -40.91 -8.89 -3.12
CA GLU A 609 -40.55 -8.49 -4.48
C GLU A 609 -39.40 -9.27 -5.14
N ASP A 610 -38.80 -10.26 -4.48
CA ASP A 610 -37.83 -11.16 -5.15
C ASP A 610 -38.52 -11.94 -6.29
N GLU A 611 -37.80 -12.14 -7.40
CA GLU A 611 -38.26 -12.94 -8.53
C GLU A 611 -37.58 -14.32 -8.53
N ILE A 612 -38.39 -15.37 -8.55
CA ILE A 612 -37.96 -16.78 -8.45
C ILE A 612 -38.33 -17.48 -9.75
N THR A 613 -37.39 -18.24 -10.32
CA THR A 613 -37.66 -19.06 -11.51
C THR A 613 -38.19 -20.44 -11.09
N ILE A 614 -39.26 -20.90 -11.72
CA ILE A 614 -39.80 -22.26 -11.60
C ILE A 614 -39.14 -23.13 -12.68
N GLU A 615 -38.46 -24.21 -12.28
CA GLU A 615 -37.81 -25.16 -13.16
C GLU A 615 -38.39 -26.58 -13.02
N GLU A 616 -38.59 -27.26 -14.15
CA GLU A 616 -38.88 -28.70 -14.25
C GLU A 616 -37.78 -29.33 -15.13
N GLY A 617 -37.06 -30.33 -14.62
CA GLY A 617 -36.04 -31.03 -15.43
C GLY A 617 -34.93 -30.14 -16.01
N LYS A 618 -34.62 -28.99 -15.36
CA LYS A 618 -33.70 -27.92 -15.81
C LYS A 618 -34.25 -26.97 -16.89
N GLN A 619 -35.52 -27.08 -17.25
CA GLN A 619 -36.21 -26.14 -18.14
C GLN A 619 -36.99 -25.11 -17.32
N ASN A 620 -36.91 -23.83 -17.71
CA ASN A 620 -37.65 -22.75 -17.06
C ASN A 620 -39.11 -22.78 -17.53
N ILE A 621 -40.04 -23.02 -16.61
CA ILE A 621 -41.47 -23.16 -16.92
C ILE A 621 -42.32 -22.00 -16.39
N GLY A 622 -41.74 -21.08 -15.63
CA GLY A 622 -42.40 -19.86 -15.16
C GLY A 622 -41.57 -19.04 -14.19
N THR A 623 -42.12 -17.92 -13.73
CA THR A 623 -41.55 -17.09 -12.66
C THR A 623 -42.56 -16.80 -11.57
N ILE A 624 -42.08 -16.53 -10.36
CA ILE A 624 -42.89 -16.13 -9.21
C ILE A 624 -42.33 -14.82 -8.67
N LYS A 625 -43.22 -13.86 -8.47
CA LYS A 625 -42.91 -12.63 -7.74
C LYS A 625 -43.39 -12.77 -6.30
N VAL A 626 -42.46 -12.74 -5.34
CA VAL A 626 -42.76 -12.94 -3.91
C VAL A 626 -43.56 -11.75 -3.37
N SER A 627 -44.70 -12.02 -2.75
CA SER A 627 -45.57 -11.00 -2.15
C SER A 627 -45.50 -10.99 -0.61
N GLU A 628 -45.30 -12.15 0.02
CA GLU A 628 -45.24 -12.28 1.47
C GLU A 628 -44.30 -13.44 1.84
N VAL A 629 -43.37 -13.22 2.77
CA VAL A 629 -42.40 -14.21 3.25
C VAL A 629 -42.77 -14.63 4.67
N MET A 630 -43.06 -15.92 4.90
CA MET A 630 -43.40 -16.40 6.25
C MET A 630 -42.12 -16.76 7.00
N GLY A 631 -41.87 -16.17 8.17
CA GLY A 631 -40.61 -16.36 8.89
C GLY A 631 -40.42 -17.79 9.40
N PHE A 632 -39.19 -18.28 9.45
CA PHE A 632 -38.83 -19.62 9.99
C PHE A 632 -39.29 -19.83 11.46
N ALA A 633 -39.60 -18.76 12.19
CA ALA A 633 -39.99 -18.80 13.60
C ALA A 633 -41.47 -19.18 13.85
N ASP A 634 -42.36 -19.05 12.86
CA ASP A 634 -43.80 -19.28 13.06
C ASP A 634 -44.24 -20.74 12.87
N THR A 635 -43.33 -21.62 12.44
CA THR A 635 -43.59 -23.05 12.14
C THR A 635 -43.12 -24.02 13.22
N ILE A 636 -42.62 -23.55 14.37
CA ILE A 636 -42.39 -24.40 15.55
C ILE A 636 -43.51 -24.11 16.56
N LYS A 637 -44.64 -24.80 16.41
CA LYS A 637 -45.62 -25.00 17.48
C LYS A 637 -45.73 -26.48 17.78
#